data_AF-A0A4T0THU0-F1
#
_entry.id   AF-A0A4T0THU0-F1
#
_cell.length_a   1.000
_cell.length_b   1.000
_cell.length_c   1.000
_cell.angle_alpha   90.00
_cell.angle_beta   90.00
_cell.angle_gamma   90.00
#
_symmetry.space_group_name_H-M   'P 1'
#
loop_
_entity.id
_entity.type
_entity.pdbx_description
1 polymer ?
#
loop_
_entity_poly.entity_id
_entity_poly.type
_entity_poly.pdbx_seq_one_letter_code
_entity_poly.pdbx_strand_id
1 'polypeptide(L)'
;MSKAGPTFIKLGQWAASRTDLFSPDLCHILGRLHSAAHPHSIRHTRRVLTSTYSDAESLDDIFEEFDDKPIGCGAIAQVYKGKLREEFIPDDWRVAHRHEDDSWIVTFITNVLNNYQNQQDTTQELITSSRHVAVKVIHPHVTELIERDLAILHCGASVLSLFPGIKWLSLPEEVAVFGELMQSQLNLSVEASNLGRFEDNFRERRGAASFPKPVFALSAKDVLVEEFEDALPLKTFLKFGGGGFEERIAGLGLDAFLNMLLIDNFAHADLHPGNIYIKFYKPTSIDLLKNVLSSLISRPRSTTDLTTNEASQEVMNALLPLAKQINKHGDDEEAVQQWTMKLRQLNEDGFQPEIVFLDTGLITELDDKNRNNFLELFQAVSHFDGYRVGQLMIERSRCPELAKDKETFALKMQHIVLGVKSKTFSLAKIRLSEVLSQVLSSVRDHHVKMEADFVNTVLSILLLEGIGRQLDPNMDLFKAAIPILRQLGKKVGTSGSYAQVDKGNLGAMLKNGVYEAGLYTPQDRAWNLNNDISPNGVPVLFIPGNAGSYKQGRSIAAELAKQYYSSYGIPNSYLESQAGAPPDFWTVDTNEELSAFHAGTIRRQAEYILAAIDYILNQYTHQNQPPESIIVVAHSMGGIVVNELFNLPEYRPGLVDLVISLSTPHAMPPTPFSRNMASLYDQRYNASVNIAVSGGSADSLLPADVTYAPIGHNSLSILSTSIPGVWAPISHQAIVWCDQLRRKLARAVLLSIDSNESTKLKPKESVLNIWQKSLTGIVYENTLNDTFDVDINASMSSGTFTAVNITRNSAAWSLGKPPPKWVTGDVAPTIRLLTDISPEPAYKEFEEGEPPITILGCKNVRPLHSCRHLSIKDSAVMPYLPRDEKWLPVRHGADEEQSLYMLDADSDTLRDDESVVVLKTNNNRKGSWMTSQFAPTNEETRVDASFARLLFSSVPLISQTSGMLALRRNYRVVNAPATSLLVYKIEAEQSPCVSTQFNKKELFQPLLKHVVESTKGLELTYHPSLNGKIMLESHLSHSPYLTSGRASNDAGLSLEIFADTFNTESCFPFQKLTIGVDILASIAKWGTRYRSALIGFALGIWCVAFRRQLKALDSSGTSENFIKSLTMVFRREMIVFSFVLVISILVSSSYSSLTLYFIGLHDIRLWFIAPLLLLASYGLLEYAFHNLQAREK
;
A
#
# COMPACT_ATOMS: atom_id res chain seq x y z
N MET A 1 -35.11 -18.59 34.41
CA MET A 1 -33.67 -18.57 34.76
C MET A 1 -33.44 -18.04 36.17
N SER A 2 -33.82 -16.81 36.52
CA SER A 2 -33.65 -16.27 37.89
C SER A 2 -34.27 -17.11 39.03
N LYS A 3 -35.38 -17.81 38.77
CA LYS A 3 -36.03 -18.73 39.73
C LYS A 3 -35.50 -20.17 39.68
N ALA A 4 -34.69 -20.51 38.68
CA ALA A 4 -34.33 -21.90 38.38
C ALA A 4 -33.10 -22.39 39.15
N GLY A 5 -32.33 -21.49 39.77
CA GLY A 5 -31.15 -21.83 40.58
C GLY A 5 -29.89 -21.08 40.16
N PRO A 6 -28.80 -21.18 40.96
CA PRO A 6 -27.53 -20.50 40.74
C PRO A 6 -26.87 -20.88 39.41
N THR A 7 -26.96 -22.15 39.01
CA THR A 7 -26.41 -22.67 37.75
C THR A 7 -27.05 -22.02 36.53
N PHE A 8 -28.37 -21.83 36.53
CA PHE A 8 -29.08 -21.15 35.44
C PHE A 8 -28.84 -19.63 35.43
N ILE A 9 -28.56 -19.02 36.59
CA ILE A 9 -28.15 -17.62 36.66
C ILE A 9 -26.76 -17.46 36.04
N LYS A 10 -25.77 -18.28 36.42
CA LYS A 10 -24.42 -18.25 35.82
C LYS A 10 -24.44 -18.64 34.34
N LEU A 11 -25.25 -19.61 33.92
CA LEU A 11 -25.46 -19.94 32.50
C LEU A 11 -26.07 -18.75 31.73
N GLY A 12 -27.02 -18.04 32.34
CA GLY A 12 -27.62 -16.84 31.77
C GLY A 12 -26.63 -15.67 31.68
N GLN A 13 -25.76 -15.51 32.68
CA GLN A 13 -24.67 -14.53 32.67
C GLN A 13 -23.63 -14.84 31.60
N TRP A 14 -23.25 -16.11 31.45
CA TRP A 14 -22.41 -16.58 30.35
C TRP A 14 -23.07 -16.30 29.00
N ALA A 15 -24.33 -16.71 28.81
CA ALA A 15 -25.07 -16.46 27.57
C ALA A 15 -25.31 -14.97 27.28
N ALA A 16 -25.46 -14.13 28.31
CA ALA A 16 -25.62 -12.67 28.17
C ALA A 16 -24.38 -11.99 27.58
N SER A 17 -23.21 -12.58 27.78
CA SER A 17 -21.95 -12.09 27.21
C SER A 17 -21.73 -12.55 25.75
N ARG A 18 -22.49 -13.56 25.27
CA ARG A 18 -22.29 -14.26 24.00
C ARG A 18 -23.15 -13.72 22.85
N THR A 19 -22.95 -12.45 22.48
CA THR A 19 -23.63 -11.81 21.33
C THR A 19 -23.25 -12.40 19.97
N ASP A 20 -22.24 -13.28 19.93
CA ASP A 20 -21.85 -14.10 18.79
C ASP A 20 -22.77 -15.32 18.58
N LEU A 21 -23.37 -15.85 19.65
CA LEU A 21 -24.27 -17.01 19.60
C LEU A 21 -25.75 -16.61 19.72
N PHE A 22 -26.03 -15.54 20.47
CA PHE A 22 -27.38 -15.12 20.82
C PHE A 22 -27.65 -13.70 20.32
N SER A 23 -28.92 -13.41 19.99
CA SER A 23 -29.27 -12.06 19.50
C SER A 23 -28.96 -10.99 20.56
N PRO A 24 -28.60 -9.76 20.15
CA PRO A 24 -28.34 -8.65 21.09
C PRO A 24 -29.50 -8.42 22.07
N ASP A 25 -30.75 -8.61 21.62
CA ASP A 25 -31.93 -8.50 22.48
C ASP A 25 -31.98 -9.58 23.56
N LEU A 26 -31.66 -10.84 23.20
CA LEU A 26 -31.61 -11.94 24.14
C LEU A 26 -30.46 -11.73 25.15
N CYS A 27 -29.28 -11.31 24.68
CA CYS A 27 -28.15 -10.96 25.54
C CYS A 27 -28.50 -9.82 26.50
N HIS A 28 -29.19 -8.78 26.04
CA HIS A 28 -29.64 -7.67 26.89
C HIS A 28 -30.64 -8.12 27.96
N ILE A 29 -31.57 -9.01 27.62
CA ILE A 29 -32.54 -9.58 28.57
C ILE A 29 -31.82 -10.47 29.61
N LEU A 30 -30.92 -11.35 29.17
CA LEU A 30 -30.15 -12.23 30.04
C LEU A 30 -29.16 -11.44 30.91
N GLY A 31 -28.66 -10.31 30.42
CA GLY A 31 -27.78 -9.40 31.16
C GLY A 31 -28.42 -8.80 32.42
N ARG A 32 -29.75 -8.84 32.55
CA ARG A 32 -30.46 -8.46 33.78
C ARG A 32 -30.23 -9.45 34.94
N LEU A 33 -29.71 -10.66 34.65
CA LEU A 33 -29.39 -11.68 35.65
C LEU A 33 -28.07 -11.40 36.42
N HIS A 34 -27.28 -10.40 36.02
CA HIS A 34 -26.06 -10.01 36.74
C HIS A 34 -26.29 -9.27 38.06
N SER A 35 -27.52 -8.84 38.39
CA SER A 35 -27.75 -7.82 39.44
C SER A 35 -28.89 -8.14 40.43
N ALA A 36 -29.41 -9.36 40.46
CA ALA A 36 -30.66 -9.67 41.17
C ALA A 36 -30.65 -10.98 41.98
N ALA A 37 -29.54 -11.28 42.68
CA ALA A 37 -29.49 -12.38 43.65
C ALA A 37 -30.03 -11.93 45.03
N HIS A 38 -30.82 -12.78 45.69
CA HIS A 38 -31.36 -12.48 47.01
C HIS A 38 -30.28 -12.78 48.08
N PRO A 39 -29.97 -11.83 48.99
CA PRO A 39 -28.96 -12.06 50.02
C PRO A 39 -29.44 -13.06 51.07
N HIS A 40 -28.53 -13.91 51.57
CA HIS A 40 -28.79 -14.75 52.73
C HIS A 40 -28.70 -13.93 54.03
N SER A 41 -29.31 -14.46 55.11
CA SER A 41 -29.31 -13.78 56.41
C SER A 41 -27.91 -13.70 57.02
N ILE A 42 -27.55 -12.55 57.62
CA ILE A 42 -26.28 -12.36 58.36
C ILE A 42 -26.00 -13.45 59.41
N ARG A 43 -27.04 -14.08 59.96
CA ARG A 43 -26.90 -15.23 60.87
C ARG A 43 -26.17 -16.42 60.25
N HIS A 44 -26.40 -16.68 58.96
CA HIS A 44 -25.69 -17.72 58.21
C HIS A 44 -24.22 -17.33 58.05
N THR A 45 -23.95 -16.09 57.64
CA THR A 45 -22.59 -15.54 57.50
C THR A 45 -21.80 -15.66 58.80
N ARG A 46 -22.37 -15.19 59.92
CA ARG A 46 -21.74 -15.29 61.23
C ARG A 46 -21.44 -16.73 61.61
N ARG A 47 -22.38 -17.65 61.33
CA ARG A 47 -22.17 -19.09 61.57
C ARG A 47 -21.00 -19.64 60.75
N VAL A 48 -20.96 -19.36 59.45
CA VAL A 48 -19.90 -19.84 58.53
C VAL A 48 -18.53 -19.28 58.94
N LEU A 49 -18.46 -17.99 59.27
CA LEU A 49 -17.21 -17.37 59.73
C LEU A 49 -16.74 -17.97 61.06
N THR A 50 -17.64 -18.11 62.05
CA THR A 50 -17.29 -18.71 63.37
C THR A 50 -16.91 -20.19 63.24
N SER A 51 -17.54 -20.94 62.32
CA SER A 51 -17.14 -22.34 62.07
C SER A 51 -15.81 -22.48 61.33
N THR A 52 -15.45 -21.48 60.52
CA THR A 52 -14.18 -21.46 59.77
C THR A 52 -13.02 -21.07 60.66
N TYR A 53 -13.23 -20.13 61.59
CA TYR A 53 -12.22 -19.63 62.52
C TYR A 53 -12.44 -20.22 63.91
N SER A 54 -11.98 -21.46 64.12
CA SER A 54 -12.25 -22.23 65.33
C SER A 54 -11.71 -21.59 66.62
N ASP A 55 -10.74 -20.68 66.50
CA ASP A 55 -10.05 -20.00 67.61
C ASP A 55 -10.69 -18.65 67.99
N ALA A 56 -11.74 -18.20 67.29
CA ALA A 56 -12.46 -16.95 67.56
C ALA A 56 -13.87 -17.23 68.11
N GLU A 57 -14.23 -16.65 69.26
CA GLU A 57 -15.57 -16.77 69.84
C GLU A 57 -16.57 -15.82 69.17
N SER A 58 -16.08 -14.72 68.60
CA SER A 58 -16.88 -13.71 67.91
C SER A 58 -16.16 -13.11 66.69
N LEU A 59 -16.91 -12.49 65.77
CA LEU A 59 -16.31 -11.74 64.66
C LEU A 59 -15.45 -10.57 65.12
N ASP A 60 -15.75 -10.02 66.29
CA ASP A 60 -15.05 -8.87 66.86
C ASP A 60 -13.62 -9.25 67.32
N ASP A 61 -13.31 -10.54 67.40
CA ASP A 61 -11.95 -11.04 67.69
C ASP A 61 -11.04 -10.92 66.46
N ILE A 62 -11.60 -10.85 65.24
CA ILE A 62 -10.84 -10.84 63.97
C ILE A 62 -10.94 -9.47 63.29
N PHE A 63 -12.14 -8.86 63.32
CA PHE A 63 -12.43 -7.59 62.67
C PHE A 63 -12.63 -6.49 63.71
N GLU A 64 -11.99 -5.34 63.49
CA GLU A 64 -12.23 -4.10 64.25
C GLU A 64 -13.58 -3.48 63.88
N GLU A 65 -13.95 -3.59 62.60
CA GLU A 65 -15.24 -3.14 62.06
C GLU A 65 -15.73 -4.17 61.03
N PHE A 66 -17.02 -4.53 61.05
CA PHE A 66 -17.63 -5.41 60.05
C PHE A 66 -19.03 -4.89 59.68
N ASP A 67 -19.26 -4.58 58.41
CA ASP A 67 -20.58 -4.12 57.95
C ASP A 67 -21.54 -5.32 57.85
N ASP A 68 -22.63 -5.30 58.62
CA ASP A 68 -23.66 -6.35 58.58
C ASP A 68 -24.45 -6.37 57.26
N LYS A 69 -24.35 -5.30 56.45
CA LYS A 69 -24.97 -5.22 55.13
C LYS A 69 -23.97 -5.69 54.06
N PRO A 70 -24.35 -6.66 53.21
CA PRO A 70 -23.49 -7.08 52.11
C PRO A 70 -23.31 -5.94 51.10
N ILE A 71 -22.07 -5.72 50.67
CA ILE A 71 -21.71 -4.75 49.63
C ILE A 71 -21.97 -5.29 48.22
N GLY A 72 -22.02 -6.63 48.07
CA GLY A 72 -22.33 -7.31 46.82
C GLY A 72 -22.98 -8.67 47.07
N CYS A 73 -23.91 -9.08 46.21
CA CYS A 73 -24.58 -10.37 46.27
C CYS A 73 -24.49 -11.07 44.91
N GLY A 74 -23.68 -12.13 44.84
CA GLY A 74 -23.49 -12.96 43.65
C GLY A 74 -24.36 -14.21 43.65
N ALA A 75 -24.20 -15.03 42.60
CA ALA A 75 -24.97 -16.26 42.42
C ALA A 75 -24.60 -17.35 43.42
N ILE A 76 -23.32 -17.44 43.82
CA ILE A 76 -22.78 -18.50 44.69
C ILE A 76 -22.42 -17.97 46.09
N ALA A 77 -21.98 -16.72 46.19
CA ALA A 77 -21.56 -16.09 47.44
C ALA A 77 -22.01 -14.63 47.52
N GLN A 78 -21.95 -14.04 48.71
CA GLN A 78 -22.13 -12.59 48.93
C GLN A 78 -20.95 -12.00 49.70
N VAL A 79 -20.67 -10.72 49.49
CA VAL A 79 -19.45 -10.03 49.94
C VAL A 79 -19.79 -8.96 50.97
N TYR A 80 -18.96 -8.87 52.01
CA TYR A 80 -19.04 -7.91 53.10
C TYR A 80 -17.77 -7.05 53.16
N LYS A 81 -17.88 -5.84 53.72
CA LYS A 81 -16.72 -4.99 54.01
C LYS A 81 -16.35 -5.15 55.49
N GLY A 82 -15.07 -5.38 55.75
CA GLY A 82 -14.52 -5.44 57.11
C GLY A 82 -13.21 -4.65 57.23
N LYS A 83 -12.77 -4.45 58.47
CA LYS A 83 -11.47 -3.86 58.82
C LYS A 83 -10.75 -4.83 59.75
N LEU A 84 -9.58 -5.33 59.36
CA LEU A 84 -8.83 -6.31 60.15
C LEU A 84 -8.19 -5.67 61.38
N ARG A 85 -8.16 -6.42 62.49
CA ARG A 85 -7.29 -6.11 63.63
C ARG A 85 -5.83 -6.25 63.24
N GLU A 86 -4.98 -5.48 63.92
CA GLU A 86 -3.57 -5.34 63.57
C GLU A 86 -2.80 -6.66 63.64
N GLU A 87 -3.19 -7.60 64.51
CA GLU A 87 -2.56 -8.92 64.64
C GLU A 87 -2.83 -9.86 63.44
N PHE A 88 -3.90 -9.65 62.68
CA PHE A 88 -4.28 -10.49 61.53
C PHE A 88 -3.82 -9.93 60.18
N ILE A 89 -3.10 -8.81 60.16
CA ILE A 89 -2.53 -8.23 58.93
C ILE A 89 -1.30 -9.06 58.50
N PRO A 90 -1.25 -9.61 57.28
CA PRO A 90 -0.08 -10.34 56.79
C PRO A 90 1.21 -9.51 56.82
N ASP A 91 2.36 -10.10 57.15
CA ASP A 91 3.65 -9.39 57.29
C ASP A 91 4.12 -8.75 55.97
N ASP A 92 3.79 -9.35 54.83
CA ASP A 92 4.01 -8.85 53.47
C ASP A 92 3.17 -7.61 53.12
N TRP A 93 2.20 -7.26 53.98
CA TRP A 93 1.45 -5.99 53.89
C TRP A 93 2.05 -4.89 54.79
N ARG A 94 3.01 -5.22 55.67
CA ARG A 94 3.55 -4.31 56.70
C ARG A 94 4.87 -3.64 56.33
N VAL A 95 5.61 -4.13 55.33
CA VAL A 95 6.97 -3.64 55.03
C VAL A 95 7.17 -3.36 53.55
N ALA A 96 7.47 -2.10 53.21
CA ALA A 96 8.02 -1.71 51.92
C ALA A 96 9.55 -1.64 52.03
N HIS A 97 10.31 -2.71 51.70
CA HIS A 97 11.78 -2.64 51.60
C HIS A 97 12.37 -3.56 50.51
N ARG A 98 13.16 -2.91 49.64
CA ARG A 98 14.45 -3.29 49.03
C ARG A 98 14.60 -4.63 48.30
N HIS A 99 14.84 -4.51 47.00
CA HIS A 99 15.95 -5.20 46.36
C HIS A 99 16.80 -4.18 45.59
N GLU A 100 17.94 -3.80 46.18
CA GLU A 100 19.13 -3.44 45.43
C GLU A 100 19.61 -4.70 44.72
N ASP A 101 19.72 -4.67 43.39
CA ASP A 101 20.86 -5.22 42.66
C ASP A 101 20.84 -4.76 41.18
N ASP A 102 22.02 -4.33 40.73
CA ASP A 102 22.50 -4.13 39.34
C ASP A 102 21.94 -3.00 38.46
N SER A 103 22.29 -1.74 38.77
CA SER A 103 22.75 -0.80 37.73
C SER A 103 23.54 0.38 38.29
N TRP A 104 24.86 0.40 38.07
CA TRP A 104 25.78 1.50 38.43
C TRP A 104 25.37 2.89 37.90
N ILE A 105 24.53 2.93 36.86
CA ILE A 105 24.00 4.16 36.25
C ILE A 105 23.02 4.87 37.19
N VAL A 106 22.26 4.11 37.98
CA VAL A 106 21.28 4.68 38.92
C VAL A 106 22.00 5.40 40.05
N THR A 107 23.04 4.79 40.65
CA THR A 107 23.87 5.42 41.70
C THR A 107 24.59 6.69 41.21
N PHE A 108 24.99 6.73 39.93
CA PHE A 108 25.60 7.92 39.33
C PHE A 108 24.60 9.06 39.16
N ILE A 109 23.40 8.78 38.65
CA ILE A 109 22.35 9.79 38.44
C ILE A 109 21.81 10.32 39.77
N THR A 110 21.63 9.45 40.77
CA THR A 110 21.18 9.86 42.11
C THR A 110 22.22 10.73 42.82
N ASN A 111 23.52 10.45 42.66
CA ASN A 111 24.59 11.30 43.20
C ASN A 111 24.75 12.65 42.46
N VAL A 112 24.39 12.71 41.18
CA VAL A 112 24.40 13.96 40.40
C VAL A 112 23.18 14.83 40.70
N LEU A 113 22.01 14.23 40.93
CA LEU A 113 20.77 14.95 41.25
C LEU A 113 20.69 15.40 42.72
N ASN A 114 21.25 14.63 43.66
CA ASN A 114 21.25 14.99 45.09
C ASN A 114 22.18 16.17 45.44
N ASN A 115 22.99 16.67 44.50
CA ASN A 115 23.81 17.86 44.70
C ASN A 115 23.06 19.20 44.52
N TYR A 116 21.73 19.18 44.32
CA TYR A 116 20.97 20.41 44.02
C TYR A 116 19.84 20.80 44.97
N GLN A 117 19.56 20.07 46.05
CA GLN A 117 18.58 20.52 47.05
C GLN A 117 19.04 20.25 48.48
N ASN A 118 19.52 21.31 49.14
CA ASN A 118 19.66 21.38 50.58
C ASN A 118 18.32 21.72 51.25
N GLN A 119 18.12 21.12 52.43
CA GLN A 119 17.27 21.53 53.56
C GLN A 119 15.73 21.45 53.41
N GLN A 120 15.11 20.46 54.07
CA GLN A 120 14.41 20.65 55.36
C GLN A 120 13.86 19.31 55.90
N ASP A 121 13.80 19.22 57.24
CA ASP A 121 13.17 18.20 58.10
C ASP A 121 11.84 17.65 57.51
N THR A 122 11.41 16.41 57.73
CA THR A 122 11.06 15.83 59.03
C THR A 122 10.87 14.32 58.87
N THR A 123 11.37 13.52 59.82
CA THR A 123 11.00 12.12 60.03
C THR A 123 9.49 12.01 60.31
N GLN A 124 8.73 11.47 59.37
CA GLN A 124 7.37 10.98 59.59
C GLN A 124 7.33 9.49 59.22
N GLU A 125 7.11 8.66 60.24
CA GLU A 125 6.81 7.24 60.13
C GLU A 125 5.58 7.04 59.23
N LEU A 126 5.77 6.42 58.07
CA LEU A 126 4.69 6.08 57.13
C LEU A 126 4.37 4.59 57.24
N ILE A 127 3.46 4.25 58.15
CA ILE A 127 2.64 3.03 58.09
C ILE A 127 1.30 3.45 57.49
N THR A 128 0.91 2.92 56.32
CA THR A 128 -0.49 2.64 55.98
C THR A 128 -0.59 1.81 54.69
N SER A 129 -0.61 0.49 54.82
CA SER A 129 -1.36 -0.36 53.89
C SER A 129 -2.83 -0.39 54.34
N SER A 130 -3.77 -0.51 53.40
CA SER A 130 -5.21 -0.52 53.66
C SER A 130 -5.57 -1.67 54.61
N ARG A 131 -6.06 -1.36 55.83
CA ARG A 131 -6.58 -2.38 56.78
C ARG A 131 -7.97 -2.90 56.41
N HIS A 132 -8.55 -2.42 55.32
CA HIS A 132 -9.88 -2.79 54.87
C HIS A 132 -9.82 -4.04 53.99
N VAL A 133 -10.75 -4.95 54.22
CA VAL A 133 -10.87 -6.23 53.50
C VAL A 133 -12.27 -6.47 52.98
N ALA A 134 -12.36 -7.18 51.87
CA ALA A 134 -13.58 -7.78 51.37
C ALA A 134 -13.68 -9.23 51.87
N VAL A 135 -14.84 -9.60 52.43
CA VAL A 135 -15.11 -10.93 52.99
C VAL A 135 -16.24 -11.58 52.19
N LYS A 136 -15.90 -12.56 51.35
CA LYS A 136 -16.83 -13.30 50.49
C LYS A 136 -17.25 -14.60 51.16
N VAL A 137 -18.55 -14.85 51.27
CA VAL A 137 -19.13 -16.01 51.99
C VAL A 137 -20.16 -16.75 51.13
N ILE A 138 -20.04 -18.07 51.03
CA ILE A 138 -20.90 -18.94 50.21
C ILE A 138 -22.36 -18.99 50.72
N HIS A 139 -23.32 -19.00 49.80
CA HIS A 139 -24.76 -19.16 50.07
C HIS A 139 -25.12 -20.54 50.61
N PRO A 140 -26.15 -20.67 51.46
CA PRO A 140 -26.56 -21.95 52.02
C PRO A 140 -27.08 -22.93 50.95
N HIS A 141 -26.72 -24.22 51.07
CA HIS A 141 -27.15 -25.34 50.20
C HIS A 141 -26.83 -25.18 48.70
N VAL A 142 -25.91 -24.28 48.33
CA VAL A 142 -25.65 -23.97 46.92
C VAL A 142 -25.03 -25.14 46.16
N THR A 143 -24.22 -25.98 46.82
CA THR A 143 -23.64 -27.22 46.26
C THR A 143 -24.70 -28.18 45.73
N GLU A 144 -25.70 -28.52 46.56
CA GLU A 144 -26.78 -29.45 46.20
C GLU A 144 -27.66 -28.91 45.06
N LEU A 145 -27.87 -27.59 45.03
CA LEU A 145 -28.60 -26.91 43.96
C LEU A 145 -27.84 -27.00 42.62
N ILE A 146 -26.52 -26.78 42.65
CA ILE A 146 -25.69 -26.84 41.44
C ILE A 146 -25.67 -28.26 40.84
N GLU A 147 -25.47 -29.29 41.66
CA GLU A 147 -25.47 -30.69 41.22
C GLU A 147 -26.80 -31.09 40.54
N ARG A 148 -27.93 -30.72 41.16
CA ARG A 148 -29.26 -30.98 40.58
C ARG A 148 -29.45 -30.26 39.25
N ASP A 149 -29.07 -28.99 39.16
CA ASP A 149 -29.26 -28.19 37.96
C ASP A 149 -28.37 -28.70 36.80
N LEU A 150 -27.14 -29.16 37.10
CA LEU A 150 -26.25 -29.79 36.11
C LEU A 150 -26.82 -31.11 35.58
N ALA A 151 -27.44 -31.93 36.43
CA ALA A 151 -28.12 -33.15 35.98
C ALA A 151 -29.26 -32.85 34.99
N ILE A 152 -30.03 -31.78 35.24
CA ILE A 152 -31.10 -31.31 34.35
C ILE A 152 -30.52 -30.83 33.00
N LEU A 153 -29.45 -30.02 33.05
CA LEU A 153 -28.78 -29.51 31.85
C LEU A 153 -28.19 -30.63 31.00
N HIS A 154 -27.56 -31.63 31.63
CA HIS A 154 -26.93 -32.74 30.92
C HIS A 154 -27.95 -33.64 30.22
N CYS A 155 -29.10 -33.88 30.87
CA CYS A 155 -30.24 -34.55 30.26
C CYS A 155 -30.76 -33.77 29.04
N GLY A 156 -30.97 -32.46 29.17
CA GLY A 156 -31.42 -31.60 28.07
C GLY A 156 -30.44 -31.57 26.88
N ALA A 157 -29.14 -31.42 27.14
CA ALA A 157 -28.10 -31.43 26.11
C ALA A 157 -28.01 -32.78 25.37
N SER A 158 -28.20 -33.88 26.10
CA SER A 158 -28.24 -35.23 25.52
C SER A 158 -29.44 -35.41 24.57
N VAL A 159 -30.62 -34.89 24.95
CA VAL A 159 -31.82 -34.92 24.10
C VAL A 159 -31.65 -34.02 22.86
N LEU A 160 -31.09 -32.82 23.02
CA LEU A 160 -30.86 -31.88 21.91
C LEU A 160 -29.86 -32.43 20.88
N SER A 161 -28.90 -33.25 21.32
CA SER A 161 -27.90 -33.88 20.44
C SER A 161 -28.48 -34.95 19.52
N LEU A 162 -29.73 -35.38 19.74
CA LEU A 162 -30.45 -36.30 18.85
C LEU A 162 -30.95 -35.61 17.58
N PHE A 163 -31.03 -34.27 17.54
CA PHE A 163 -31.48 -33.53 16.37
C PHE A 163 -30.37 -33.37 15.32
N PRO A 164 -30.67 -33.55 14.01
CA PRO A 164 -29.69 -33.41 12.94
C PRO A 164 -29.07 -32.01 12.90
N GLY A 165 -27.74 -31.92 12.89
CA GLY A 165 -26.98 -30.66 12.80
C GLY A 165 -26.43 -30.14 14.13
N ILE A 166 -27.09 -30.42 15.26
CA ILE A 166 -26.66 -29.96 16.61
C ILE A 166 -25.50 -30.81 17.17
N LYS A 167 -25.39 -32.07 16.75
CA LYS A 167 -24.32 -33.00 17.16
C LYS A 167 -22.88 -32.50 16.94
N TRP A 168 -22.69 -31.51 16.06
CA TRP A 168 -21.37 -30.93 15.78
C TRP A 168 -20.93 -29.90 16.83
N LEU A 169 -21.84 -29.47 17.72
CA LEU A 169 -21.57 -28.53 18.81
C LEU A 169 -21.14 -29.21 20.13
N SER A 170 -21.17 -30.54 20.23
CA SER A 170 -20.73 -31.29 21.43
C SER A 170 -21.39 -30.83 22.74
N LEU A 171 -22.69 -30.50 22.71
CA LEU A 171 -23.39 -29.91 23.85
C LEU A 171 -23.30 -30.71 25.18
N PRO A 172 -23.37 -32.06 25.19
CA PRO A 172 -23.23 -32.82 26.43
C PRO A 172 -21.85 -32.66 27.07
N GLU A 173 -20.80 -32.60 26.25
CA GLU A 173 -19.44 -32.33 26.68
C GLU A 173 -19.29 -30.89 27.20
N GLU A 174 -19.92 -29.91 26.54
CA GLU A 174 -19.93 -28.51 27.00
C GLU A 174 -20.63 -28.36 28.37
N VAL A 175 -21.71 -29.10 28.61
CA VAL A 175 -22.36 -29.10 29.93
C VAL A 175 -21.48 -29.74 30.99
N ALA A 176 -20.68 -30.75 30.64
CA ALA A 176 -19.73 -31.35 31.58
C ALA A 176 -18.61 -30.37 31.96
N VAL A 177 -18.00 -29.69 30.98
CA VAL A 177 -17.00 -28.64 31.22
C VAL A 177 -17.58 -27.48 32.03
N PHE A 178 -18.80 -27.03 31.70
CA PHE A 178 -19.51 -26.02 32.50
C PHE A 178 -19.78 -26.49 33.94
N GLY A 179 -20.04 -27.79 34.13
CA GLY A 179 -20.20 -28.39 35.44
C GLY A 179 -18.93 -28.34 36.28
N GLU A 180 -17.78 -28.68 35.69
CA GLU A 180 -16.47 -28.58 36.35
C GLU A 180 -16.16 -27.13 36.77
N LEU A 181 -16.44 -26.15 35.89
CA LEU A 181 -16.31 -24.73 36.22
C LEU A 181 -17.20 -24.34 37.41
N MET A 182 -18.46 -24.77 37.44
CA MET A 182 -19.37 -24.46 38.55
C MET A 182 -19.00 -25.13 39.87
N GLN A 183 -18.41 -26.32 39.81
CA GLN A 183 -17.88 -26.97 41.01
C GLN A 183 -16.62 -26.28 41.53
N SER A 184 -15.76 -25.74 40.65
CA SER A 184 -14.56 -25.01 41.07
C SER A 184 -14.88 -23.73 41.85
N GLN A 185 -15.99 -23.05 41.53
CA GLN A 185 -16.44 -21.85 42.25
C GLN A 185 -17.01 -22.12 43.67
N LEU A 186 -17.23 -23.39 44.04
CA LEU A 186 -17.67 -23.77 45.38
C LEU A 186 -16.54 -23.82 46.41
N ASN A 187 -15.30 -23.64 45.96
CA ASN A 187 -14.14 -23.63 46.83
C ASN A 187 -13.39 -22.30 46.72
N LEU A 188 -13.71 -21.38 47.63
CA LEU A 188 -13.11 -20.04 47.67
C LEU A 188 -11.61 -20.06 48.00
N SER A 189 -11.06 -21.15 48.54
CA SER A 189 -9.61 -21.28 48.75
C SER A 189 -8.85 -21.38 47.43
N VAL A 190 -9.48 -21.91 46.38
CA VAL A 190 -8.90 -21.94 45.03
C VAL A 190 -8.85 -20.53 44.46
N GLU A 191 -9.91 -19.76 44.65
CA GLU A 191 -9.95 -18.34 44.26
C GLU A 191 -8.86 -17.54 44.97
N ALA A 192 -8.65 -17.73 46.28
CA ALA A 192 -7.55 -17.14 47.03
C ALA A 192 -6.17 -17.48 46.42
N SER A 193 -5.95 -18.75 46.08
CA SER A 193 -4.70 -19.20 45.44
C SER A 193 -4.49 -18.59 44.06
N ASN A 194 -5.57 -18.44 43.28
CA ASN A 194 -5.52 -17.80 41.97
C ASN A 194 -5.17 -16.32 42.08
N LEU A 195 -5.78 -15.59 43.04
CA LEU A 195 -5.44 -14.19 43.32
C LEU A 195 -3.96 -14.02 43.64
N GLY A 196 -3.40 -14.89 44.50
CA GLY A 196 -1.97 -14.87 44.83
C GLY A 196 -1.10 -15.05 43.58
N ARG A 197 -1.42 -16.03 42.72
CA ARG A 197 -0.65 -16.25 41.48
C ARG A 197 -0.80 -15.09 40.49
N PHE A 198 -1.96 -14.46 40.39
CA PHE A 198 -2.14 -13.26 39.57
C PHE A 198 -1.34 -12.07 40.13
N GLU A 199 -1.32 -11.89 41.46
CA GLU A 199 -0.48 -10.88 42.11
C GLU A 199 0.99 -11.11 41.76
N ASP A 200 1.50 -12.32 41.93
CA ASP A 200 2.90 -12.67 41.63
C ASP A 200 3.23 -12.44 40.15
N ASN A 201 2.37 -12.92 39.23
CA ASN A 201 2.55 -12.70 37.79
C ASN A 201 2.62 -11.20 37.45
N PHE A 202 1.72 -10.40 38.04
CA PHE A 202 1.62 -8.96 37.76
C PHE A 202 2.48 -8.09 38.68
N ARG A 203 3.27 -8.67 39.59
CA ARG A 203 4.09 -7.93 40.57
C ARG A 203 5.05 -6.96 39.90
N GLU A 204 5.72 -7.36 38.83
CA GLU A 204 6.62 -6.51 38.04
C GLU A 204 5.88 -5.52 37.11
N ARG A 205 4.56 -5.68 36.94
CA ARG A 205 3.68 -4.96 36.01
C ARG A 205 2.66 -4.02 36.69
N ARG A 206 2.85 -3.72 37.99
CA ARG A 206 1.94 -3.01 38.93
C ARG A 206 1.53 -1.55 38.61
N GLY A 207 1.52 -1.13 37.33
CA GLY A 207 1.04 0.20 36.90
C GLY A 207 -0.04 0.17 35.82
N ALA A 208 -0.37 -1.01 35.29
CA ALA A 208 -1.37 -1.22 34.24
C ALA A 208 -2.59 -2.00 34.73
N ALA A 209 -2.36 -3.08 35.50
CA ALA A 209 -3.40 -3.87 36.12
C ALA A 209 -2.96 -4.43 37.48
N SER A 210 -3.90 -4.57 38.42
CA SER A 210 -3.70 -5.17 39.74
C SER A 210 -4.83 -6.11 40.13
N PHE A 211 -4.54 -6.90 41.16
CA PHE A 211 -5.43 -7.90 41.75
C PHE A 211 -5.40 -7.72 43.27
N PRO A 212 -6.54 -7.87 43.98
CA PRO A 212 -6.58 -7.82 45.44
C PRO A 212 -5.65 -8.86 46.07
N LYS A 213 -4.95 -8.47 47.14
CA LYS A 213 -4.15 -9.42 47.90
C LYS A 213 -5.05 -10.31 48.77
N PRO A 214 -4.97 -11.65 48.66
CA PRO A 214 -5.72 -12.53 49.55
C PRO A 214 -5.05 -12.62 50.93
N VAL A 215 -5.86 -12.74 51.98
CA VAL A 215 -5.40 -13.08 53.33
C VAL A 215 -5.53 -14.59 53.50
N PHE A 216 -4.48 -15.32 53.11
CA PHE A 216 -4.49 -16.78 53.08
C PHE A 216 -4.83 -17.41 54.43
N ALA A 217 -4.33 -16.86 55.54
CA ALA A 217 -4.59 -17.38 56.89
C ALA A 217 -6.07 -17.33 57.29
N LEU A 218 -6.86 -16.42 56.69
CA LEU A 218 -8.28 -16.25 56.97
C LEU A 218 -9.17 -16.75 55.82
N SER A 219 -8.59 -17.35 54.78
CA SER A 219 -9.34 -17.84 53.61
C SER A 219 -9.45 -19.37 53.64
N ALA A 220 -10.66 -19.88 53.43
CA ALA A 220 -11.00 -21.30 53.47
C ALA A 220 -11.98 -21.65 52.35
N LYS A 221 -12.54 -22.86 52.39
CA LYS A 221 -13.46 -23.34 51.34
C LYS A 221 -14.71 -22.47 51.18
N ASP A 222 -15.33 -22.08 52.29
CA ASP A 222 -16.60 -21.35 52.31
C ASP A 222 -16.45 -19.84 52.51
N VAL A 223 -15.22 -19.35 52.71
CA VAL A 223 -14.90 -17.95 53.00
C VAL A 223 -13.62 -17.51 52.28
N LEU A 224 -13.64 -16.37 51.61
CA LEU A 224 -12.44 -15.68 51.09
C LEU A 224 -12.33 -14.30 51.75
N VAL A 225 -11.14 -14.00 52.27
CA VAL A 225 -10.79 -12.67 52.79
C VAL A 225 -9.69 -12.09 51.92
N GLU A 226 -9.92 -10.93 51.34
CA GLU A 226 -8.99 -10.26 50.41
C GLU A 226 -8.94 -8.74 50.65
N GLU A 227 -7.92 -8.07 50.11
CA GLU A 227 -7.76 -6.62 50.19
C GLU A 227 -8.97 -5.89 49.59
N PHE A 228 -9.49 -4.90 50.31
CA PHE A 228 -10.57 -4.07 49.79
C PHE A 228 -10.00 -2.99 48.86
N GLU A 229 -10.32 -3.10 47.57
CA GLU A 229 -9.91 -2.14 46.54
C GLU A 229 -10.91 -0.97 46.44
N ASP A 230 -10.43 0.25 46.73
CA ASP A 230 -11.18 1.48 46.53
C ASP A 230 -11.20 1.83 45.03
N ALA A 231 -12.10 1.21 44.26
CA ALA A 231 -12.18 1.32 42.80
C ALA A 231 -13.63 1.47 42.28
N LEU A 232 -13.79 1.91 41.03
CA LEU A 232 -15.09 2.10 40.37
C LEU A 232 -15.36 1.05 39.29
N PRO A 233 -16.59 0.52 39.16
CA PRO A 233 -16.88 -0.54 38.20
C PRO A 233 -16.78 -0.06 36.75
N LEU A 234 -16.17 -0.86 35.87
CA LEU A 234 -16.00 -0.55 34.45
C LEU A 234 -17.33 -0.25 33.75
N LYS A 235 -18.41 -0.91 34.17
CA LYS A 235 -19.78 -0.67 33.68
C LYS A 235 -20.21 0.80 33.76
N THR A 236 -19.74 1.56 34.75
CA THR A 236 -20.05 2.99 34.88
C THR A 236 -19.39 3.80 33.77
N PHE A 237 -18.13 3.50 33.43
CA PHE A 237 -17.40 4.15 32.33
C PHE A 237 -17.99 3.79 30.97
N LEU A 238 -18.39 2.52 30.77
CA LEU A 238 -19.06 2.07 29.54
C LEU A 238 -20.40 2.78 29.29
N LYS A 239 -21.14 3.09 30.35
CA LYS A 239 -22.49 3.69 30.25
C LYS A 239 -22.46 5.21 30.14
N PHE A 240 -21.57 5.88 30.86
CA PHE A 240 -21.57 7.34 31.01
C PHE A 240 -20.33 8.05 30.44
N GLY A 241 -19.37 7.30 29.87
CA GLY A 241 -18.12 7.83 29.31
C GLY A 241 -16.97 7.90 30.31
N GLY A 242 -15.74 7.93 29.79
CA GLY A 242 -14.48 7.92 30.54
C GLY A 242 -13.78 9.28 30.64
N GLY A 243 -14.35 10.34 30.07
CA GLY A 243 -13.89 11.72 30.27
C GLY A 243 -12.49 12.02 29.73
N GLY A 244 -12.01 11.26 28.75
CA GLY A 244 -10.66 11.34 28.17
C GLY A 244 -9.77 10.14 28.47
N PHE A 245 -10.21 9.20 29.31
CA PHE A 245 -9.47 7.97 29.63
C PHE A 245 -9.89 6.75 28.79
N GLU A 246 -10.86 6.88 27.89
CA GLU A 246 -11.49 5.75 27.17
C GLU A 246 -10.48 4.89 26.40
N GLU A 247 -9.65 5.52 25.56
CA GLU A 247 -8.60 4.84 24.78
C GLU A 247 -7.58 4.15 25.71
N ARG A 248 -7.25 4.79 26.84
CA ARG A 248 -6.24 4.30 27.78
C ARG A 248 -6.74 3.10 28.56
N ILE A 249 -7.98 3.16 29.07
CA ILE A 249 -8.64 2.04 29.76
C ILE A 249 -8.78 0.85 28.81
N ALA A 250 -9.24 1.09 27.57
CA ALA A 250 -9.39 0.03 26.56
C ALA A 250 -8.04 -0.65 26.25
N GLY A 251 -6.98 0.15 26.05
CA GLY A 251 -5.63 -0.34 25.80
C GLY A 251 -5.03 -1.13 26.97
N LEU A 252 -5.19 -0.63 28.21
CA LEU A 252 -4.69 -1.30 29.42
C LEU A 252 -5.37 -2.66 29.64
N GLY A 253 -6.69 -2.75 29.44
CA GLY A 253 -7.44 -3.99 29.61
C GLY A 253 -7.01 -5.05 28.61
N LEU A 254 -6.75 -4.60 27.38
CA LEU A 254 -6.27 -5.45 26.31
C LEU A 254 -4.85 -5.96 26.51
N ASP A 255 -3.94 -5.07 26.91
CA ASP A 255 -2.56 -5.45 27.24
C ASP A 255 -2.53 -6.46 28.41
N ALA A 256 -3.25 -6.19 29.50
CA ALA A 256 -3.30 -7.08 30.66
C ALA A 256 -3.79 -8.49 30.28
N PHE A 257 -4.86 -8.58 29.48
CA PHE A 257 -5.41 -9.86 29.04
C PHE A 257 -4.48 -10.64 28.09
N LEU A 258 -3.88 -9.96 27.12
CA LEU A 258 -2.95 -10.63 26.20
C LEU A 258 -1.71 -11.15 26.95
N ASN A 259 -1.26 -10.45 27.99
CA ASN A 259 -0.18 -10.94 28.85
C ASN A 259 -0.62 -12.18 29.66
N MET A 260 -1.80 -12.14 30.30
CA MET A 260 -2.38 -13.29 31.00
C MET A 260 -2.44 -14.53 30.10
N LEU A 261 -2.92 -14.36 28.86
CA LEU A 261 -3.11 -15.46 27.92
C LEU A 261 -1.80 -15.97 27.31
N LEU A 262 -0.98 -15.06 26.77
CA LEU A 262 0.13 -15.44 25.90
C LEU A 262 1.46 -15.57 26.65
N ILE A 263 1.69 -14.73 27.65
CA ILE A 263 2.94 -14.72 28.43
C ILE A 263 2.83 -15.64 29.64
N ASP A 264 1.78 -15.47 30.44
CA ASP A 264 1.63 -16.14 31.74
C ASP A 264 1.00 -17.53 31.60
N ASN A 265 0.32 -17.80 30.47
CA ASN A 265 -0.50 -19.00 30.26
C ASN A 265 -1.46 -19.26 31.43
N PHE A 266 -1.94 -18.18 32.04
CA PHE A 266 -2.80 -18.18 33.22
C PHE A 266 -3.79 -17.05 33.04
N ALA A 267 -4.92 -17.35 32.39
CA ALA A 267 -5.90 -16.37 31.98
C ALA A 267 -7.14 -16.38 32.85
N HIS A 268 -7.63 -15.18 33.18
CA HIS A 268 -8.90 -15.02 33.86
C HIS A 268 -10.05 -15.35 32.90
N ALA A 269 -10.84 -16.37 33.23
CA ALA A 269 -11.85 -16.93 32.31
C ALA A 269 -13.22 -16.23 32.36
N ASP A 270 -13.54 -15.52 33.46
CA ASP A 270 -14.81 -14.79 33.65
C ASP A 270 -14.64 -13.25 33.62
N LEU A 271 -14.01 -12.72 32.56
CA LEU A 271 -13.75 -11.29 32.37
C LEU A 271 -14.97 -10.54 31.80
N HIS A 272 -15.97 -10.29 32.64
CA HIS A 272 -17.09 -9.42 32.30
C HIS A 272 -16.98 -8.04 32.98
N PRO A 273 -17.66 -6.97 32.50
CA PRO A 273 -17.53 -5.61 33.05
C PRO A 273 -17.94 -5.42 34.53
N GLY A 274 -18.40 -6.47 35.19
CA GLY A 274 -18.73 -6.49 36.62
C GLY A 274 -17.59 -6.99 37.50
N ASN A 275 -16.58 -7.64 36.91
CA ASN A 275 -15.37 -8.12 37.58
C ASN A 275 -14.15 -7.23 37.26
N ILE A 276 -14.38 -6.12 36.55
CA ILE A 276 -13.33 -5.16 36.15
C ILE A 276 -13.66 -3.81 36.77
N TYR A 277 -12.69 -3.28 37.50
CA TYR A 277 -12.78 -2.01 38.20
C TYR A 277 -11.63 -1.09 37.78
N ILE A 278 -11.78 0.21 38.00
CA ILE A 278 -10.80 1.24 37.65
C ILE A 278 -10.50 2.07 38.89
N LYS A 279 -9.22 2.23 39.21
CA LYS A 279 -8.70 3.19 40.19
C LYS A 279 -7.74 4.18 39.51
N PHE A 280 -7.42 5.27 40.20
CA PHE A 280 -6.56 6.33 39.66
C PHE A 280 -5.36 6.57 40.58
N TYR A 281 -4.18 6.77 39.98
CA TYR A 281 -2.96 7.15 40.69
C TYR A 281 -2.20 8.24 39.95
N LYS A 282 -1.29 8.94 40.64
CA LYS A 282 -0.50 10.02 40.05
C LYS A 282 0.97 9.59 39.93
N PRO A 283 1.55 9.48 38.72
CA PRO A 283 2.95 9.11 38.56
C PRO A 283 3.89 10.23 39.07
N THR A 284 5.03 9.88 39.67
CA THR A 284 6.03 10.87 40.13
C THR A 284 6.93 11.34 39.00
N SER A 285 7.65 12.46 39.19
CA SER A 285 8.57 13.05 38.19
C SER A 285 9.70 12.10 37.76
N ILE A 286 10.10 11.19 38.65
CA ILE A 286 11.09 10.15 38.39
C ILE A 286 10.51 9.05 37.49
N ASP A 287 9.24 8.70 37.65
CA ASP A 287 8.54 7.72 36.81
C ASP A 287 8.35 8.24 35.37
N LEU A 288 8.09 9.54 35.21
CA LEU A 288 8.03 10.20 33.90
C LEU A 288 9.39 10.15 33.17
N LEU A 289 10.50 10.38 33.87
CA LEU A 289 11.84 10.37 33.30
C LEU A 289 12.32 8.93 32.97
N LYS A 290 11.95 7.94 33.80
CA LYS A 290 12.13 6.51 33.53
C LYS A 290 11.29 6.03 32.35
N ASN A 291 10.07 6.52 32.17
CA ASN A 291 9.23 6.21 31.01
C ASN A 291 9.84 6.72 29.70
N VAL A 292 10.54 7.86 29.72
CA VAL A 292 11.28 8.37 28.56
C VAL A 292 12.55 7.55 28.32
N LEU A 293 13.36 7.25 29.35
CA LEU A 293 14.60 6.47 29.19
C LEU A 293 14.36 4.98 28.82
N SER A 294 13.29 4.37 29.32
CA SER A 294 12.92 2.99 29.00
C SER A 294 12.41 2.82 27.55
N SER A 295 12.02 3.91 26.89
CA SER A 295 11.72 3.90 25.45
C SER A 295 12.97 3.72 24.56
N LEU A 296 14.18 3.93 25.11
CA LEU A 296 15.45 3.86 24.39
C LEU A 296 16.20 2.53 24.57
N ILE A 297 15.86 1.70 25.57
CA ILE A 297 16.60 0.47 25.89
C ILE A 297 15.65 -0.75 25.89
N SER A 298 15.92 -1.73 25.03
CA SER A 298 15.11 -2.95 24.88
C SER A 298 15.27 -3.93 26.05
N ARG A 299 14.61 -3.67 27.19
CA ARG A 299 14.25 -4.65 28.24
C ARG A 299 12.85 -4.32 28.80
N PRO A 300 12.06 -5.33 29.22
CA PRO A 300 10.70 -5.08 29.71
C PRO A 300 10.72 -4.32 31.05
N ARG A 301 9.66 -3.54 31.23
CA ARG A 301 9.38 -2.54 32.28
C ARG A 301 9.67 -3.02 33.70
N SER A 302 10.22 -2.14 34.54
CA SER A 302 10.27 -2.31 36.00
C SER A 302 10.12 -0.99 36.79
N THR A 303 9.41 -1.11 37.91
CA THR A 303 9.41 -0.28 39.15
C THR A 303 8.80 1.12 39.13
N THR A 304 7.54 1.19 39.59
CA THR A 304 6.97 2.31 40.35
C THR A 304 6.99 1.94 41.84
N ASP A 305 7.79 2.65 42.63
CA ASP A 305 7.70 2.60 44.09
C ASP A 305 6.48 3.42 44.53
N LEU A 306 5.65 2.79 45.37
CA LEU A 306 4.39 3.30 45.90
C LEU A 306 4.62 4.50 46.83
N THR A 307 4.29 5.72 46.39
CA THR A 307 4.18 6.89 47.29
C THR A 307 2.92 7.74 47.03
N THR A 308 1.75 7.15 46.74
CA THR A 308 0.54 7.94 46.40
C THR A 308 -0.79 7.52 47.01
N ASN A 309 -0.82 6.71 48.07
CA ASN A 309 -2.09 6.21 48.62
C ASN A 309 -3.06 7.34 49.06
N GLU A 310 -2.58 8.48 49.57
CA GLU A 310 -3.46 9.58 50.02
C GLU A 310 -4.15 10.32 48.87
N ALA A 311 -3.41 10.72 47.83
CA ALA A 311 -3.98 11.43 46.67
C ALA A 311 -4.95 10.56 45.87
N SER A 312 -4.66 9.25 45.75
CA SER A 312 -5.57 8.28 45.15
C SER A 312 -6.87 8.15 45.95
N GLN A 313 -6.80 8.05 47.28
CA GLN A 313 -7.98 7.98 48.14
C GLN A 313 -8.84 9.25 48.08
N GLU A 314 -8.23 10.43 48.02
CA GLU A 314 -8.95 11.70 47.88
C GLU A 314 -9.76 11.76 46.56
N VAL A 315 -9.15 11.32 45.46
CA VAL A 315 -9.83 11.23 44.15
C VAL A 315 -11.00 10.25 44.20
N MET A 316 -10.81 9.08 44.82
CA MET A 316 -11.87 8.08 44.93
C MET A 316 -13.03 8.57 45.82
N ASN A 317 -12.73 9.25 46.92
CA ASN A 317 -13.74 9.85 47.80
C ASN A 317 -14.61 10.90 47.08
N ALA A 318 -14.06 11.59 46.09
CA ALA A 318 -14.82 12.53 45.26
C ALA A 318 -15.66 11.83 44.18
N LEU A 319 -15.14 10.78 43.54
CA LEU A 319 -15.82 10.10 42.42
C LEU A 319 -16.90 9.09 42.84
N LEU A 320 -16.72 8.37 43.96
CA LEU A 320 -17.68 7.36 44.43
C LEU A 320 -19.10 7.90 44.65
N PRO A 321 -19.32 9.07 45.28
CA PRO A 321 -20.66 9.65 45.46
C PRO A 321 -21.33 9.99 44.12
N LEU A 322 -20.58 10.60 43.20
CA LEU A 322 -21.04 10.93 41.85
C LEU A 322 -21.44 9.66 41.08
N ALA A 323 -20.59 8.62 41.11
CA ALA A 323 -20.87 7.33 40.50
C ALA A 323 -22.14 6.67 41.07
N LYS A 324 -22.37 6.76 42.39
CA LYS A 324 -23.59 6.24 43.03
C LYS A 324 -24.84 7.02 42.60
N GLN A 325 -24.73 8.34 42.46
CA GLN A 325 -25.84 9.21 42.02
C GLN A 325 -26.26 8.89 40.58
N ILE A 326 -25.31 8.87 39.63
CA ILE A 326 -25.60 8.60 38.21
C ILE A 326 -26.09 7.17 37.95
N ASN A 327 -25.61 6.19 38.72
CA ASN A 327 -26.09 4.81 38.60
C ASN A 327 -27.54 4.64 39.11
N LYS A 328 -27.99 5.50 40.04
CA LYS A 328 -29.34 5.46 40.63
C LYS A 328 -30.36 6.27 39.82
N HIS A 329 -29.94 7.41 39.27
CA HIS A 329 -30.77 8.31 38.45
C HIS A 329 -30.07 8.58 37.10
N GLY A 330 -30.18 7.62 36.18
CA GLY A 330 -29.43 7.63 34.92
C GLY A 330 -29.83 8.70 33.90
N ASP A 331 -30.89 9.47 34.15
CA ASP A 331 -31.40 10.55 33.28
C ASP A 331 -31.04 11.96 33.81
N ASP A 332 -30.26 12.04 34.90
CA ASP A 332 -29.80 13.30 35.49
C ASP A 332 -28.61 13.86 34.68
N GLU A 333 -28.92 14.64 33.65
CA GLU A 333 -27.92 15.25 32.75
C GLU A 333 -26.86 16.07 33.51
N GLU A 334 -27.23 16.73 34.61
CA GLU A 334 -26.31 17.55 35.40
C GLU A 334 -25.26 16.68 36.11
N ALA A 335 -25.68 15.57 36.72
CA ALA A 335 -24.78 14.62 37.36
C ALA A 335 -23.82 13.94 36.36
N VAL A 336 -24.28 13.65 35.13
CA VAL A 336 -23.44 13.09 34.06
C VAL A 336 -22.42 14.12 33.54
N GLN A 337 -22.80 15.40 33.46
CA GLN A 337 -21.86 16.47 33.12
C GLN A 337 -20.80 16.66 34.20
N GLN A 338 -21.18 16.65 35.49
CA GLN A 338 -20.24 16.73 36.62
C GLN A 338 -19.26 15.55 36.63
N TRP A 339 -19.74 14.33 36.38
CA TRP A 339 -18.90 13.13 36.20
C TRP A 339 -17.85 13.33 35.11
N THR A 340 -18.29 13.77 33.92
CA THR A 340 -17.42 13.94 32.76
C THR A 340 -16.38 15.06 32.96
N MET A 341 -16.80 16.19 33.54
CA MET A 341 -15.90 17.30 33.87
C MET A 341 -14.85 16.90 34.89
N LYS A 342 -15.25 16.15 35.93
CA LYS A 342 -14.30 15.72 36.97
C LYS A 342 -13.26 14.75 36.43
N LEU A 343 -13.66 13.81 35.58
CA LEU A 343 -12.71 12.91 34.91
C LEU A 343 -11.76 13.67 33.97
N ARG A 344 -12.26 14.67 33.22
CA ARG A 344 -11.39 15.52 32.38
C ARG A 344 -10.37 16.31 33.22
N GLN A 345 -10.80 16.87 34.35
CA GLN A 345 -9.90 17.56 35.29
C GLN A 345 -8.81 16.61 35.80
N LEU A 346 -9.15 15.38 36.17
CA LEU A 346 -8.16 14.39 36.62
C LEU A 346 -7.15 14.03 35.52
N ASN A 347 -7.59 13.97 34.26
CA ASN A 347 -6.70 13.75 33.12
C ASN A 347 -5.73 14.92 32.91
N GLU A 348 -6.22 16.16 33.04
CA GLU A 348 -5.41 17.38 32.97
C GLU A 348 -4.42 17.48 34.14
N ASP A 349 -4.82 17.04 35.34
CA ASP A 349 -3.99 16.99 36.56
C ASP A 349 -2.92 15.87 36.52
N GLY A 350 -2.90 15.07 35.45
CA GLY A 350 -1.88 14.05 35.16
C GLY A 350 -2.12 12.67 35.79
N PHE A 351 -3.31 12.40 36.32
CA PHE A 351 -3.65 11.09 36.87
C PHE A 351 -3.68 10.01 35.78
N GLN A 352 -3.33 8.78 36.13
CA GLN A 352 -3.38 7.61 35.27
C GLN A 352 -4.40 6.60 35.80
N PRO A 353 -5.19 5.95 34.90
CA PRO A 353 -6.06 4.86 35.29
C PRO A 353 -5.27 3.56 35.48
N GLU A 354 -5.71 2.74 36.42
CA GLU A 354 -5.23 1.39 36.67
C GLU A 354 -6.42 0.43 36.72
N ILE A 355 -6.30 -0.73 36.09
CA ILE A 355 -7.38 -1.73 36.05
C ILE A 355 -7.24 -2.71 37.21
N VAL A 356 -8.32 -2.90 37.97
CA VAL A 356 -8.39 -3.88 39.05
C VAL A 356 -9.28 -5.03 38.58
N PHE A 357 -8.74 -6.24 38.56
CA PHE A 357 -9.51 -7.46 38.26
C PHE A 357 -9.93 -8.16 39.56
N LEU A 358 -11.21 -8.48 39.67
CA LEU A 358 -11.81 -9.19 40.81
C LEU A 358 -12.37 -10.55 40.36
N ASP A 359 -12.69 -11.44 41.30
CA ASP A 359 -13.38 -12.72 41.06
C ASP A 359 -12.58 -13.69 40.14
N THR A 360 -11.32 -13.98 40.52
CA THR A 360 -10.43 -14.91 39.81
C THR A 360 -10.76 -16.39 40.08
N GLY A 361 -12.02 -16.69 40.41
CA GLY A 361 -12.48 -18.04 40.73
C GLY A 361 -12.44 -18.99 39.53
N LEU A 362 -12.44 -18.45 38.31
CA LEU A 362 -12.30 -19.22 37.07
C LEU A 362 -11.05 -18.78 36.32
N ILE A 363 -10.16 -19.74 36.08
CA ILE A 363 -8.96 -19.56 35.28
C ILE A 363 -8.91 -20.57 34.14
N THR A 364 -8.21 -20.22 33.08
CA THR A 364 -7.88 -21.11 31.96
C THR A 364 -6.38 -21.15 31.78
N GLU A 365 -5.85 -22.37 31.63
CA GLU A 365 -4.45 -22.63 31.27
C GLU A 365 -4.44 -23.58 30.08
N LEU A 366 -3.55 -23.34 29.12
CA LEU A 366 -3.33 -24.28 28.04
C LEU A 366 -2.24 -25.27 28.47
N ASP A 367 -2.48 -26.57 28.31
CA ASP A 367 -1.41 -27.55 28.47
C ASP A 367 -0.31 -27.34 27.40
N ASP A 368 0.88 -27.94 27.58
CA ASP A 368 2.02 -27.70 26.68
C ASP A 368 1.71 -28.03 25.21
N LYS A 369 0.87 -29.04 24.99
CA LYS A 369 0.45 -29.47 23.65
C LYS A 369 -0.47 -28.43 23.01
N ASN A 370 -1.49 -27.97 23.74
CA ASN A 370 -2.47 -27.00 23.28
C ASN A 370 -1.87 -25.60 23.17
N ARG A 371 -0.91 -25.27 24.03
CA ARG A 371 -0.10 -24.04 23.92
C ARG A 371 0.73 -24.02 22.64
N ASN A 372 1.42 -25.12 22.31
CA ASN A 372 2.16 -25.23 21.05
C ASN A 372 1.23 -25.22 19.83
N ASN A 373 0.10 -25.92 19.91
CA ASN A 373 -0.93 -25.91 18.86
C ASN A 373 -1.46 -24.48 18.62
N PHE A 374 -1.75 -23.75 19.69
CA PHE A 374 -2.20 -22.37 19.62
C PHE A 374 -1.14 -21.47 18.98
N LEU A 375 0.12 -21.56 19.42
CA LEU A 375 1.22 -20.76 18.87
C LEU A 375 1.45 -21.02 17.37
N GLU A 376 1.41 -22.27 16.92
CA GLU A 376 1.57 -22.61 15.51
C GLU A 376 0.39 -22.15 14.64
N LEU A 377 -0.85 -22.31 15.14
CA LEU A 377 -2.04 -21.81 14.44
C LEU A 377 -1.99 -20.28 14.33
N PHE A 378 -1.60 -19.62 15.42
CA PHE A 378 -1.45 -18.17 15.48
C PHE A 378 -0.34 -17.69 14.54
N GLN A 379 0.79 -18.39 14.48
CA GLN A 379 1.88 -18.10 13.55
C GLN A 379 1.42 -18.23 12.09
N ALA A 380 0.62 -19.24 11.76
CA ALA A 380 0.06 -19.37 10.41
C ALA A 380 -0.88 -18.19 10.07
N VAL A 381 -1.71 -17.75 11.02
CA VAL A 381 -2.55 -16.54 10.85
C VAL A 381 -1.69 -15.28 10.67
N SER A 382 -0.62 -15.11 11.46
CA SER A 382 0.24 -13.91 11.40
C SER A 382 1.03 -13.80 10.10
N HIS A 383 1.36 -14.92 9.47
CA HIS A 383 1.98 -14.98 8.14
C HIS A 383 0.96 -14.88 7.00
N PHE A 384 -0.32 -14.69 7.32
CA PHE A 384 -1.44 -14.68 6.39
C PHE A 384 -1.56 -15.98 5.55
N ASP A 385 -1.13 -17.10 6.13
CA ASP A 385 -1.21 -18.43 5.52
C ASP A 385 -2.48 -19.16 6.00
N GLY A 386 -3.62 -18.75 5.46
CA GLY A 386 -4.91 -19.35 5.83
C GLY A 386 -5.10 -20.79 5.35
N TYR A 387 -4.34 -21.23 4.35
CA TYR A 387 -4.32 -22.61 3.90
C TYR A 387 -3.69 -23.49 4.98
N ARG A 388 -2.54 -23.08 5.53
CA ARG A 388 -1.93 -23.75 6.69
C ARG A 388 -2.83 -23.71 7.91
N VAL A 389 -3.54 -22.60 8.16
CA VAL A 389 -4.56 -22.54 9.23
C VAL A 389 -5.62 -23.63 9.06
N GLY A 390 -6.17 -23.79 7.85
CA GLY A 390 -7.17 -24.84 7.59
C GLY A 390 -6.63 -26.26 7.74
N GLN A 391 -5.39 -26.52 7.36
CA GLN A 391 -4.73 -27.82 7.61
C GLN A 391 -4.58 -28.08 9.10
N LEU A 392 -4.03 -27.12 9.84
CA LEU A 392 -3.82 -27.23 11.29
C LEU A 392 -5.15 -27.43 12.04
N MET A 393 -6.23 -26.76 11.63
CA MET A 393 -7.56 -26.96 12.22
C MET A 393 -8.12 -28.37 11.97
N ILE A 394 -7.84 -28.97 10.82
CA ILE A 394 -8.27 -30.35 10.53
C ILE A 394 -7.40 -31.34 11.30
N GLU A 395 -6.06 -31.22 11.19
CA GLU A 395 -5.07 -32.12 11.83
C GLU A 395 -5.28 -32.21 13.35
N ARG A 396 -5.73 -31.11 13.96
CA ARG A 396 -5.94 -30.98 15.41
C ARG A 396 -7.39 -31.19 15.85
N SER A 397 -8.31 -31.42 14.93
CA SER A 397 -9.69 -31.73 15.27
C SER A 397 -9.79 -33.08 15.98
N ARG A 398 -10.77 -33.26 16.89
CA ARG A 398 -10.93 -34.53 17.64
C ARG A 398 -11.18 -35.74 16.72
N CYS A 399 -11.77 -35.52 15.55
CA CYS A 399 -12.10 -36.56 14.58
C CYS A 399 -11.70 -36.10 13.16
N PRO A 400 -10.40 -36.04 12.84
CA PRO A 400 -9.89 -35.49 11.57
C PRO A 400 -10.33 -36.30 10.35
N GLU A 401 -10.72 -37.56 10.57
CA GLU A 401 -11.20 -38.46 9.52
C GLU A 401 -12.64 -38.20 9.10
N LEU A 402 -13.43 -37.54 9.95
CA LEU A 402 -14.83 -37.20 9.66
C LEU A 402 -14.99 -35.87 8.90
N ALA A 403 -13.91 -35.10 8.76
CA ALA A 403 -13.89 -33.85 8.03
C ALA A 403 -14.07 -34.10 6.52
N LYS A 404 -15.09 -33.48 5.93
CA LYS A 404 -15.42 -33.56 4.50
C LYS A 404 -14.68 -32.48 3.73
N ASP A 405 -14.29 -32.79 2.49
CA ASP A 405 -13.70 -31.83 1.54
C ASP A 405 -12.57 -30.98 2.15
N LYS A 406 -11.59 -31.67 2.75
CA LYS A 406 -10.47 -31.09 3.51
C LYS A 406 -9.74 -29.97 2.76
N GLU A 407 -9.52 -30.13 1.45
CA GLU A 407 -8.91 -29.09 0.62
C GLU A 407 -9.80 -27.85 0.47
N THR A 408 -11.11 -28.05 0.26
CA THR A 408 -12.08 -26.96 0.15
C THR A 408 -12.17 -26.17 1.46
N PHE A 409 -12.10 -26.87 2.60
CA PHE A 409 -12.02 -26.23 3.91
C PHE A 409 -10.75 -25.37 4.06
N ALA A 410 -9.58 -25.90 3.68
CA ALA A 410 -8.32 -25.16 3.73
C ALA A 410 -8.33 -23.94 2.78
N LEU A 411 -8.92 -24.06 1.59
CA LEU A 411 -9.11 -22.95 0.66
C LEU A 411 -10.09 -21.89 1.19
N LYS A 412 -11.16 -22.30 1.89
CA LYS A 412 -12.06 -21.36 2.57
C LYS A 412 -11.35 -20.61 3.69
N MET A 413 -10.50 -21.28 4.47
CA MET A 413 -9.67 -20.62 5.48
C MET A 413 -8.66 -19.65 4.84
N GLN A 414 -8.03 -20.03 3.71
CA GLN A 414 -7.21 -19.11 2.92
C GLN A 414 -8.00 -17.88 2.47
N HIS A 415 -9.24 -18.04 2.01
CA HIS A 415 -10.09 -16.93 1.60
C HIS A 415 -10.45 -16.00 2.77
N ILE A 416 -10.75 -16.56 3.94
CA ILE A 416 -11.05 -15.79 5.17
C ILE A 416 -9.81 -15.00 5.61
N VAL A 417 -8.64 -15.63 5.70
CA VAL A 417 -7.38 -14.99 6.11
C VAL A 417 -6.92 -13.94 5.09
N LEU A 418 -7.08 -14.18 3.79
CA LEU A 418 -6.85 -13.16 2.76
C LEU A 418 -7.89 -12.04 2.80
N GLY A 419 -9.12 -12.34 3.21
CA GLY A 419 -10.16 -11.34 3.50
C GLY A 419 -9.76 -10.41 4.64
N VAL A 420 -9.09 -10.94 5.67
CA VAL A 420 -8.46 -10.13 6.74
C VAL A 420 -7.28 -9.34 6.19
N LYS A 421 -6.40 -9.95 5.40
CA LYS A 421 -5.26 -9.29 4.72
C LYS A 421 -5.71 -8.10 3.86
N SER A 422 -6.73 -8.26 3.02
CA SER A 422 -7.21 -7.20 2.13
C SER A 422 -7.84 -6.00 2.86
N LYS A 423 -8.22 -6.18 4.13
CA LYS A 423 -8.79 -5.14 5.01
C LYS A 423 -7.77 -4.55 6.00
N THR A 424 -6.49 -4.94 5.92
CA THR A 424 -5.43 -4.49 6.85
C THR A 424 -5.17 -2.98 6.86
N PHE A 425 -5.53 -2.23 5.81
CA PHE A 425 -5.40 -0.77 5.78
C PHE A 425 -6.53 -0.01 6.51
N SER A 426 -7.47 -0.74 7.14
CA SER A 426 -8.49 -0.21 8.05
C SER A 426 -8.86 -1.27 9.09
N LEU A 427 -7.87 -1.79 9.83
CA LEU A 427 -8.04 -2.81 10.88
C LEU A 427 -9.04 -2.39 11.98
N ALA A 428 -9.19 -1.09 12.24
CA ALA A 428 -10.23 -0.55 13.11
C ALA A 428 -11.67 -0.94 12.69
N LYS A 429 -11.89 -1.32 11.41
CA LYS A 429 -13.22 -1.69 10.88
C LYS A 429 -13.47 -3.20 10.78
N ILE A 430 -12.47 -4.06 11.02
CA ILE A 430 -12.67 -5.52 10.95
C ILE A 430 -13.36 -5.96 12.25
N ARG A 431 -14.65 -6.30 12.18
CA ARG A 431 -15.37 -6.97 13.26
C ARG A 431 -14.96 -8.44 13.28
N LEU A 432 -14.16 -8.87 14.28
CA LEU A 432 -13.79 -10.28 14.38
C LEU A 432 -15.01 -11.22 14.49
N SER A 433 -16.16 -10.74 14.96
CA SER A 433 -17.42 -11.50 14.97
C SER A 433 -17.86 -11.94 13.57
N GLU A 434 -17.59 -11.16 12.51
CA GLU A 434 -17.86 -11.53 11.12
C GLU A 434 -16.89 -12.62 10.64
N VAL A 435 -15.61 -12.50 11.00
CA VAL A 435 -14.56 -13.47 10.65
C VAL A 435 -14.86 -14.81 11.34
N LEU A 436 -15.17 -14.79 12.63
CA LEU A 436 -15.51 -15.99 13.38
C LEU A 436 -16.78 -16.66 12.83
N SER A 437 -17.80 -15.88 12.47
CA SER A 437 -19.02 -16.44 11.86
C SER A 437 -18.74 -17.22 10.58
N GLN A 438 -17.80 -16.73 9.75
CA GLN A 438 -17.37 -17.42 8.53
C GLN A 438 -16.55 -18.68 8.84
N VAL A 439 -15.68 -18.62 9.86
CA VAL A 439 -14.92 -19.78 10.34
C VAL A 439 -15.87 -20.86 10.88
N LEU A 440 -16.78 -20.50 11.78
CA LEU A 440 -17.78 -21.41 12.37
C LEU A 440 -18.72 -22.02 11.33
N SER A 441 -19.16 -21.24 10.34
CA SER A 441 -19.94 -21.79 9.22
C SER A 441 -19.13 -22.81 8.43
N SER A 442 -17.85 -22.52 8.16
CA SER A 442 -16.98 -23.44 7.41
C SER A 442 -16.69 -24.72 8.18
N VAL A 443 -16.47 -24.61 9.49
CA VAL A 443 -16.28 -25.74 10.43
C VAL A 443 -17.52 -26.64 10.43
N ARG A 444 -18.72 -26.06 10.48
CA ARG A 444 -19.99 -26.78 10.40
C ARG A 444 -20.19 -27.46 9.05
N ASP A 445 -19.98 -26.74 7.95
CA ASP A 445 -20.25 -27.24 6.60
C ASP A 445 -19.31 -28.40 6.21
N HIS A 446 -18.07 -28.39 6.74
CA HIS A 446 -17.04 -29.39 6.45
C HIS A 446 -16.85 -30.41 7.58
N HIS A 447 -17.73 -30.40 8.59
CA HIS A 447 -17.72 -31.35 9.71
C HIS A 447 -16.40 -31.40 10.50
N VAL A 448 -15.74 -30.25 10.69
CA VAL A 448 -14.53 -30.14 11.51
C VAL A 448 -14.95 -30.02 12.98
N LYS A 449 -14.50 -30.91 13.87
CA LYS A 449 -14.85 -30.87 15.31
C LYS A 449 -13.77 -30.11 16.09
N MET A 450 -14.05 -28.89 16.53
CA MET A 450 -13.10 -28.03 17.27
C MET A 450 -12.91 -28.50 18.72
N GLU A 451 -11.76 -28.15 19.30
CA GLU A 451 -11.42 -28.40 20.71
C GLU A 451 -11.98 -27.28 21.61
N ALA A 452 -12.54 -27.65 22.77
CA ALA A 452 -13.25 -26.73 23.66
C ALA A 452 -12.32 -25.63 24.23
N ASP A 453 -11.09 -25.97 24.60
CA ASP A 453 -10.13 -25.02 25.19
C ASP A 453 -9.69 -23.94 24.20
N PHE A 454 -9.57 -24.32 22.92
CA PHE A 454 -9.29 -23.38 21.83
C PHE A 454 -10.46 -22.43 21.59
N VAL A 455 -11.69 -22.93 21.62
CA VAL A 455 -12.90 -22.12 21.49
C VAL A 455 -13.00 -21.11 22.63
N ASN A 456 -12.80 -21.54 23.88
CA ASN A 456 -12.84 -20.67 25.06
C ASN A 456 -11.77 -19.56 25.00
N THR A 457 -10.57 -19.87 24.51
CA THR A 457 -9.49 -18.90 24.33
C THR A 457 -9.83 -17.83 23.28
N VAL A 458 -10.28 -18.25 22.09
CA VAL A 458 -10.68 -17.33 21.02
C VAL A 458 -11.85 -16.46 21.46
N LEU A 459 -12.81 -17.03 22.19
CA LEU A 459 -13.96 -16.28 22.71
C LEU A 459 -13.58 -15.23 23.76
N SER A 460 -12.61 -15.53 24.62
CA SER A 460 -12.13 -14.58 25.64
C SER A 460 -11.47 -13.36 24.99
N ILE A 461 -10.70 -13.56 23.91
CA ILE A 461 -10.13 -12.49 23.09
C ILE A 461 -11.24 -11.62 22.48
N LEU A 462 -12.33 -12.23 21.99
CA LEU A 462 -13.46 -11.53 21.36
C LEU A 462 -14.30 -10.72 22.34
N LEU A 463 -14.55 -11.27 23.53
CA LEU A 463 -15.25 -10.57 24.60
C LEU A 463 -14.50 -9.30 24.97
N LEU A 464 -13.18 -9.40 25.08
CA LEU A 464 -12.35 -8.29 25.48
C LEU A 464 -12.16 -7.24 24.38
N GLU A 465 -12.05 -7.66 23.11
CA GLU A 465 -12.16 -6.75 21.96
C GLU A 465 -13.52 -6.04 21.94
N GLY A 466 -14.61 -6.77 22.22
CA GLY A 466 -15.97 -6.23 22.29
C GLY A 466 -16.14 -5.20 23.40
N ILE A 467 -15.59 -5.45 24.59
CA ILE A 467 -15.59 -4.50 25.72
C ILE A 467 -14.72 -3.28 25.37
N GLY A 468 -13.50 -3.51 24.86
CA GLY A 468 -12.59 -2.41 24.51
C GLY A 468 -13.12 -1.55 23.37
N ARG A 469 -13.84 -2.10 22.39
CA ARG A 469 -14.49 -1.32 21.32
C ARG A 469 -15.74 -0.57 21.76
N GLN A 470 -16.38 -0.96 22.86
CA GLN A 470 -17.44 -0.15 23.48
C GLN A 470 -16.86 1.10 24.14
N LEU A 471 -15.60 1.06 24.59
CA LEU A 471 -14.89 2.22 25.15
C LEU A 471 -14.21 3.06 24.05
N ASP A 472 -13.43 2.41 23.18
CA ASP A 472 -12.76 3.01 22.04
C ASP A 472 -13.12 2.29 20.72
N PRO A 473 -14.02 2.86 19.90
CA PRO A 473 -14.43 2.29 18.63
C PRO A 473 -13.29 2.06 17.63
N ASN A 474 -12.13 2.71 17.81
CA ASN A 474 -10.96 2.57 16.93
C ASN A 474 -9.92 1.56 17.44
N MET A 475 -10.19 0.89 18.56
CA MET A 475 -9.27 -0.07 19.18
C MET A 475 -8.93 -1.23 18.23
N ASP A 476 -7.63 -1.51 18.11
CA ASP A 476 -7.06 -2.55 17.25
C ASP A 476 -6.33 -3.63 18.05
N LEU A 477 -6.97 -4.79 18.13
CA LEU A 477 -6.47 -5.99 18.78
C LEU A 477 -5.13 -6.48 18.21
N PHE A 478 -4.98 -6.47 16.88
CA PHE A 478 -3.75 -6.97 16.23
C PHE A 478 -2.58 -6.03 16.50
N LYS A 479 -2.81 -4.71 16.46
CA LYS A 479 -1.79 -3.71 16.82
C LYS A 479 -1.26 -3.91 18.24
N ALA A 480 -2.16 -4.20 19.20
CA ALA A 480 -1.78 -4.45 20.59
C ALA A 480 -1.06 -5.80 20.81
N ALA A 481 -1.39 -6.83 20.02
CA ALA A 481 -0.78 -8.15 20.15
C ALA A 481 0.64 -8.24 19.59
N ILE A 482 0.98 -7.47 18.54
CA ILE A 482 2.28 -7.54 17.83
C ILE A 482 3.51 -7.47 18.77
N PRO A 483 3.61 -6.53 19.74
CA PRO A 483 4.76 -6.47 20.64
C PRO A 483 4.95 -7.72 21.52
N ILE A 484 3.84 -8.25 22.05
CA ILE A 484 3.82 -9.45 22.91
C ILE A 484 4.22 -10.68 22.10
N LEU A 485 3.74 -10.78 20.87
CA LEU A 485 4.07 -11.86 19.94
C LEU A 485 5.55 -11.86 19.56
N ARG A 486 6.14 -10.68 19.36
CA ARG A 486 7.58 -10.53 19.11
C ARG A 486 8.41 -11.01 20.31
N GLN A 487 7.91 -10.82 21.52
CA GLN A 487 8.57 -11.30 22.75
C GLN A 487 8.47 -12.82 22.88
N LEU A 488 7.34 -13.41 22.49
CA LEU A 488 7.16 -14.87 22.47
C LEU A 488 7.96 -15.57 21.38
N GLY A 489 8.04 -14.99 20.19
CA GLY A 489 8.94 -15.48 19.13
C GLY A 489 10.41 -15.55 19.58
N LYS A 490 10.83 -14.66 20.50
CA LYS A 490 12.16 -14.71 21.13
C LYS A 490 12.29 -15.78 22.22
N LYS A 491 11.25 -16.03 23.02
CA LYS A 491 11.23 -17.08 24.07
C LYS A 491 11.09 -18.50 23.49
N VAL A 492 10.44 -18.66 22.34
CA VAL A 492 10.35 -19.95 21.63
C VAL A 492 11.66 -20.27 20.90
N GLY A 493 12.42 -19.23 20.50
CA GLY A 493 13.75 -19.36 19.90
C GLY A 493 14.86 -19.88 20.82
N THR A 494 14.60 -20.09 22.12
CA THR A 494 15.62 -20.59 23.08
C THR A 494 15.67 -22.11 23.27
N SER A 495 14.82 -22.90 22.59
CA SER A 495 14.88 -24.38 22.66
C SER A 495 15.14 -25.08 21.31
N GLY A 496 15.66 -24.36 20.31
CA GLY A 496 16.03 -24.95 19.02
C GLY A 496 17.09 -24.14 18.27
N SER A 497 18.36 -24.55 18.45
CA SER A 497 19.55 -24.32 17.61
C SER A 497 19.60 -23.13 16.62
N TYR A 498 20.40 -22.10 17.01
CA TYR A 498 21.27 -21.18 16.24
C TYR A 498 20.69 -20.43 15.00
N ALA A 499 20.87 -19.11 14.82
CA ALA A 499 22.09 -18.33 15.07
C ALA A 499 21.84 -16.83 15.33
N GLN A 500 22.70 -16.28 16.21
CA GLN A 500 23.25 -14.92 16.34
C GLN A 500 22.55 -13.74 15.65
N VAL A 501 22.20 -12.70 16.43
CA VAL A 501 22.76 -11.34 16.26
C VAL A 501 22.74 -10.62 17.61
N ASP A 502 23.92 -10.11 17.98
CA ASP A 502 24.21 -9.30 19.15
C ASP A 502 24.05 -7.79 18.85
N LYS A 503 23.92 -6.99 19.91
CA LYS A 503 23.47 -5.60 19.93
C LYS A 503 24.53 -4.58 19.48
N GLY A 504 24.07 -3.52 18.81
CA GLY A 504 24.79 -2.24 18.69
C GLY A 504 23.87 -1.12 18.19
N ASN A 505 23.48 -0.22 19.09
CA ASN A 505 22.64 0.98 18.93
C ASN A 505 22.62 1.69 17.55
N LEU A 506 21.44 1.73 16.91
CA LEU A 506 20.86 2.90 16.19
C LEU A 506 19.45 2.63 15.60
N GLY A 507 18.96 1.38 15.62
CA GLY A 507 17.69 0.96 15.01
C GLY A 507 16.41 1.17 15.83
N ALA A 508 16.42 2.04 16.85
CA ALA A 508 15.28 2.19 17.77
C ALA A 508 14.09 3.01 17.19
N MET A 509 14.27 3.76 16.09
CA MET A 509 13.16 4.42 15.39
C MET A 509 12.61 3.59 14.21
N LEU A 510 13.37 2.61 13.69
CA LEU A 510 12.93 1.68 12.62
C LEU A 510 11.98 0.57 13.12
N LYS A 511 11.51 0.64 14.37
CA LYS A 511 10.87 -0.48 15.07
C LYS A 511 9.34 -0.40 15.24
N ASN A 512 8.63 0.21 14.30
CA ASN A 512 7.18 -0.08 14.11
C ASN A 512 6.92 -1.17 13.06
N GLY A 513 7.94 -1.69 12.37
CA GLY A 513 7.83 -2.89 11.52
C GLY A 513 6.79 -2.80 10.39
N VAL A 514 6.45 -1.58 9.95
CA VAL A 514 5.50 -1.37 8.85
C VAL A 514 6.23 -1.29 7.51
N TYR A 515 7.45 -0.74 7.49
CA TYR A 515 8.24 -0.52 6.29
C TYR A 515 9.71 -0.87 6.56
N GLU A 516 10.41 -1.41 5.56
CA GLU A 516 11.81 -1.85 5.65
C GLU A 516 12.63 -1.20 4.54
N ALA A 517 13.93 -0.96 4.75
CA ALA A 517 14.85 -0.46 3.73
C ALA A 517 16.03 -1.43 3.63
N GLY A 518 16.47 -1.75 2.41
CA GLY A 518 17.60 -2.66 2.21
C GLY A 518 18.36 -2.39 0.93
N LEU A 519 19.64 -2.76 0.96
CA LEU A 519 20.57 -2.55 -0.14
C LEU A 519 20.56 -3.75 -1.09
N TYR A 520 20.60 -3.46 -2.38
CA TYR A 520 20.86 -4.44 -3.43
C TYR A 520 22.33 -4.38 -3.86
N THR A 521 23.16 -5.33 -3.40
CA THR A 521 24.56 -5.44 -3.83
C THR A 521 24.66 -6.34 -5.08
N PRO A 522 25.39 -5.94 -6.13
CA PRO A 522 25.62 -6.78 -7.30
C PRO A 522 26.36 -8.10 -6.99
N GLN A 523 27.08 -8.16 -5.87
CA GLN A 523 27.90 -9.30 -5.46
C GLN A 523 27.09 -10.41 -4.76
N ASP A 524 26.02 -10.09 -4.03
CA ASP A 524 25.32 -11.08 -3.18
C ASP A 524 24.05 -11.71 -3.79
N ARG A 525 23.55 -11.22 -4.94
CA ARG A 525 22.24 -11.64 -5.53
C ARG A 525 21.05 -11.65 -4.54
N ALA A 526 21.21 -11.07 -3.35
CA ALA A 526 20.28 -11.14 -2.23
C ALA A 526 20.05 -9.75 -1.65
N TRP A 527 18.84 -9.52 -1.15
CA TRP A 527 18.47 -8.31 -0.42
C TRP A 527 18.98 -8.45 1.01
N ASN A 528 19.89 -7.55 1.44
CA ASN A 528 20.57 -7.68 2.72
C ASN A 528 20.05 -6.63 3.72
N LEU A 529 19.56 -7.15 4.85
CA LEU A 529 18.96 -6.41 5.97
C LEU A 529 19.97 -6.13 7.10
N ASN A 530 21.13 -6.81 7.09
CA ASN A 530 22.05 -6.80 8.21
C ASN A 530 22.94 -5.53 8.20
N ASN A 531 23.20 -4.97 9.38
CA ASN A 531 24.08 -3.79 9.61
C ASN A 531 25.57 -4.03 9.27
N ASP A 532 25.94 -5.16 8.69
CA ASP A 532 27.34 -5.50 8.33
C ASP A 532 27.71 -5.12 6.89
N ILE A 533 26.92 -4.23 6.27
CA ILE A 533 27.21 -3.70 4.94
C ILE A 533 27.97 -2.40 5.14
N SER A 534 29.21 -2.33 4.66
CA SER A 534 29.97 -1.07 4.52
C SER A 534 29.89 -0.60 3.07
N PRO A 535 28.81 0.10 2.66
CA PRO A 535 28.66 0.54 1.27
C PRO A 535 29.69 1.61 0.92
N ASN A 536 30.31 1.50 -0.25
CA ASN A 536 31.39 2.39 -0.72
C ASN A 536 31.03 3.12 -2.04
N GLY A 537 29.80 2.97 -2.52
CA GLY A 537 29.33 3.56 -3.77
C GLY A 537 28.57 4.87 -3.59
N VAL A 538 27.76 5.18 -4.60
CA VAL A 538 26.87 6.36 -4.65
C VAL A 538 25.42 5.93 -4.38
N PRO A 539 24.74 6.49 -3.36
CA PRO A 539 23.43 6.01 -2.96
C PRO A 539 22.33 6.36 -3.96
N VAL A 540 21.58 5.35 -4.39
CA VAL A 540 20.36 5.49 -5.22
C VAL A 540 19.20 4.81 -4.51
N LEU A 541 18.10 5.51 -4.27
CA LEU A 541 16.92 4.97 -3.57
C LEU A 541 15.74 4.74 -4.51
N PHE A 542 15.20 3.53 -4.50
CA PHE A 542 13.96 3.18 -5.20
C PHE A 542 12.74 3.20 -4.29
N ILE A 543 11.70 3.91 -4.72
CA ILE A 543 10.42 4.05 -4.01
C ILE A 543 9.29 3.45 -4.87
N PRO A 544 8.62 2.37 -4.41
CA PRO A 544 7.51 1.77 -5.13
C PRO A 544 6.23 2.61 -5.03
N GLY A 545 5.26 2.31 -5.90
CA GLY A 545 3.96 2.97 -5.94
C GLY A 545 2.84 2.22 -5.22
N ASN A 546 1.59 2.55 -5.58
CA ASN A 546 0.39 1.94 -4.99
C ASN A 546 0.36 0.42 -5.16
N ALA A 547 0.27 -0.33 -4.06
CA ALA A 547 0.39 -1.79 -4.04
C ALA A 547 1.65 -2.31 -4.77
N GLY A 548 2.70 -1.50 -4.83
CA GLY A 548 3.95 -1.81 -5.51
C GLY A 548 4.92 -2.53 -4.58
N SER A 549 5.54 -3.59 -5.09
CA SER A 549 6.62 -4.28 -4.39
C SER A 549 7.95 -3.56 -4.59
N TYR A 550 8.75 -3.41 -3.52
CA TYR A 550 10.12 -2.89 -3.58
C TYR A 550 11.02 -3.66 -4.57
N LYS A 551 10.69 -4.93 -4.82
CA LYS A 551 11.39 -5.83 -5.75
C LYS A 551 11.41 -5.32 -7.19
N GLN A 552 10.55 -4.37 -7.54
CA GLN A 552 10.53 -3.70 -8.84
C GLN A 552 11.85 -3.00 -9.16
N GLY A 553 12.52 -2.43 -8.16
CA GLY A 553 13.80 -1.72 -8.36
C GLY A 553 14.95 -2.60 -8.86
N ARG A 554 14.86 -3.93 -8.66
CA ARG A 554 15.92 -4.88 -9.02
C ARG A 554 16.27 -4.90 -10.51
N SER A 555 15.30 -4.66 -11.39
CA SER A 555 15.54 -4.64 -12.85
C SER A 555 16.39 -3.45 -13.30
N ILE A 556 16.24 -2.30 -12.63
CA ILE A 556 17.05 -1.10 -12.86
C ILE A 556 18.42 -1.27 -12.21
N ALA A 557 18.45 -1.76 -10.96
CA ALA A 557 19.70 -2.05 -10.24
C ALA A 557 20.60 -3.03 -11.00
N ALA A 558 20.02 -4.12 -11.53
CA ALA A 558 20.75 -5.09 -12.33
C ALA A 558 21.33 -4.48 -13.62
N GLU A 559 20.62 -3.52 -14.24
CA GLU A 559 21.13 -2.85 -15.44
C GLU A 559 22.25 -1.87 -15.13
N LEU A 560 22.12 -1.09 -14.05
CA LEU A 560 23.18 -0.20 -13.56
C LEU A 560 24.47 -0.98 -13.31
N ALA A 561 24.37 -2.12 -12.62
CA ALA A 561 25.52 -2.98 -12.36
C ALA A 561 26.10 -3.58 -13.65
N LYS A 562 25.23 -4.05 -14.57
CA LYS A 562 25.66 -4.62 -15.86
C LYS A 562 26.43 -3.62 -16.71
N GLN A 563 26.04 -2.35 -16.69
CA GLN A 563 26.71 -1.30 -17.47
C GLN A 563 27.99 -0.79 -16.81
N TYR A 564 28.00 -0.68 -15.48
CA TYR A 564 29.19 -0.24 -14.73
C TYR A 564 30.33 -1.25 -14.80
N TYR A 565 30.03 -2.55 -14.66
CA TYR A 565 31.03 -3.61 -14.66
C TYR A 565 31.19 -4.23 -16.06
N SER A 566 32.36 -4.08 -16.66
CA SER A 566 32.70 -4.68 -17.97
C SER A 566 32.83 -6.21 -17.93
N SER A 567 33.13 -6.75 -16.74
CA SER A 567 33.21 -8.18 -16.39
C SER A 567 33.01 -8.31 -14.86
N TYR A 568 32.80 -9.51 -14.32
CA TYR A 568 32.53 -9.73 -12.88
C TYR A 568 33.51 -8.95 -11.97
N GLY A 569 33.06 -7.84 -11.40
CA GLY A 569 33.83 -7.01 -10.48
C GLY A 569 34.88 -6.07 -11.12
N ILE A 570 34.99 -6.01 -12.44
CA ILE A 570 35.93 -5.13 -13.15
C ILE A 570 35.16 -3.92 -13.70
N PRO A 571 35.37 -2.70 -13.17
CA PRO A 571 34.74 -1.49 -13.68
C PRO A 571 35.04 -1.26 -15.16
N ASN A 572 34.13 -0.61 -15.88
CA ASN A 572 34.44 -0.03 -17.18
C ASN A 572 35.33 1.21 -16.95
N SER A 573 36.52 1.24 -17.54
CA SER A 573 37.53 2.28 -17.31
C SER A 573 37.02 3.71 -17.60
N TYR A 574 36.16 3.87 -18.61
CA TYR A 574 35.55 5.18 -18.89
C TYR A 574 34.57 5.58 -17.79
N LEU A 575 33.66 4.68 -17.39
CA LEU A 575 32.71 4.98 -16.33
C LEU A 575 33.38 5.17 -14.98
N GLU A 576 34.43 4.42 -14.70
CA GLU A 576 35.26 4.62 -13.52
C GLU A 576 35.92 6.00 -13.56
N SER A 577 36.41 6.46 -14.73
CA SER A 577 36.95 7.82 -14.86
C SER A 577 35.89 8.93 -14.71
N GLN A 578 34.65 8.67 -15.09
CA GLN A 578 33.56 9.66 -15.08
C GLN A 578 32.80 9.72 -13.75
N ALA A 579 32.41 8.56 -13.22
CA ALA A 579 31.60 8.43 -12.01
C ALA A 579 32.47 8.20 -10.76
N GLY A 580 33.65 7.59 -10.91
CA GLY A 580 34.60 7.27 -9.82
C GLY A 580 34.18 6.10 -8.91
N ALA A 581 32.88 5.93 -8.63
CA ALA A 581 32.36 4.84 -7.79
C ALA A 581 31.06 4.25 -8.36
N PRO A 582 30.77 2.95 -8.10
CA PRO A 582 29.54 2.31 -8.53
C PRO A 582 28.32 2.86 -7.78
N PRO A 583 27.11 2.81 -8.37
CA PRO A 583 25.88 3.12 -7.66
C PRO A 583 25.48 1.97 -6.71
N ASP A 584 25.13 2.33 -5.48
CA ASP A 584 24.56 1.45 -4.46
C ASP A 584 23.03 1.62 -4.44
N PHE A 585 22.32 0.59 -4.90
CA PHE A 585 20.89 0.68 -5.14
C PHE A 585 20.06 0.19 -3.95
N TRP A 586 19.51 1.14 -3.19
CA TRP A 586 18.61 0.93 -2.06
C TRP A 586 17.16 0.80 -2.52
N THR A 587 16.37 0.02 -1.80
CA THR A 587 14.93 -0.12 -2.04
C THR A 587 14.18 -0.02 -0.71
N VAL A 588 12.99 0.58 -0.74
CA VAL A 588 12.10 0.68 0.43
C VAL A 588 10.87 -0.20 0.22
N ASP A 589 10.58 -1.05 1.21
CA ASP A 589 9.35 -1.83 1.30
C ASP A 589 8.24 -1.00 1.95
N THR A 590 7.27 -0.60 1.15
CA THR A 590 6.06 0.10 1.62
C THR A 590 4.92 -0.86 1.98
N ASN A 591 5.19 -2.15 2.22
CA ASN A 591 4.20 -3.19 2.53
C ASN A 591 3.00 -3.23 1.55
N GLU A 592 3.25 -2.86 0.30
CA GLU A 592 2.26 -2.81 -0.78
C GLU A 592 0.97 -2.04 -0.39
N GLU A 593 1.08 -0.95 0.39
CA GLU A 593 -0.10 -0.18 0.78
C GLU A 593 -0.80 0.52 -0.40
N LEU A 594 -2.11 0.74 -0.25
CA LEU A 594 -2.97 1.39 -1.24
C LEU A 594 -2.85 2.93 -1.18
N SER A 595 -1.69 3.47 -1.54
CA SER A 595 -1.39 4.91 -1.47
C SER A 595 -2.26 5.80 -2.37
N ALA A 596 -2.85 5.27 -3.45
CA ALA A 596 -3.67 6.06 -4.37
C ALA A 596 -4.99 6.59 -3.75
N PHE A 597 -5.49 5.95 -2.70
CA PHE A 597 -6.83 6.20 -2.16
C PHE A 597 -6.86 7.12 -0.94
N HIS A 598 -5.73 7.31 -0.26
CA HIS A 598 -5.69 8.00 1.03
C HIS A 598 -4.44 8.87 1.22
N ALA A 599 -4.65 10.18 1.39
CA ALA A 599 -3.57 11.16 1.51
C ALA A 599 -2.70 10.95 2.76
N GLY A 600 -3.30 10.54 3.88
CA GLY A 600 -2.55 10.24 5.10
C GLY A 600 -1.61 9.02 4.97
N THR A 601 -1.82 8.16 3.98
CA THR A 601 -0.88 7.07 3.68
C THR A 601 0.35 7.60 2.95
N ILE A 602 0.17 8.50 1.97
CA ILE A 602 1.27 9.15 1.25
C ILE A 602 2.15 9.94 2.24
N ARG A 603 1.54 10.72 3.14
CA ARG A 603 2.29 11.48 4.15
C ARG A 603 3.13 10.60 5.08
N ARG A 604 2.56 9.50 5.61
CA ARG A 604 3.31 8.53 6.43
C ARG A 604 4.45 7.86 5.66
N GLN A 605 4.23 7.52 4.38
CA GLN A 605 5.30 7.00 3.54
C GLN A 605 6.40 8.03 3.32
N ALA A 606 6.06 9.31 3.15
CA ALA A 606 7.03 10.38 3.01
C ALA A 606 7.87 10.59 4.30
N GLU A 607 7.22 10.59 5.47
CA GLU A 607 7.88 10.67 6.78
C GLU A 607 8.86 9.50 6.97
N TYR A 608 8.44 8.29 6.59
CA TYR A 608 9.31 7.11 6.64
C TYR A 608 10.50 7.22 5.67
N ILE A 609 10.26 7.70 4.45
CA ILE A 609 11.31 7.86 3.45
C ILE A 609 12.33 8.91 3.90
N LEU A 610 11.91 10.00 4.54
CA LEU A 610 12.83 10.97 5.13
C LEU A 610 13.78 10.31 6.14
N ALA A 611 13.22 9.52 7.07
CA ALA A 611 14.01 8.78 8.05
C ALA A 611 14.93 7.73 7.39
N ALA A 612 14.47 7.09 6.31
CA ALA A 612 15.26 6.13 5.55
C ALA A 612 16.43 6.81 4.82
N ILE A 613 16.24 8.01 4.26
CA ILE A 613 17.32 8.79 3.64
C ILE A 613 18.40 9.12 4.67
N ASP A 614 18.02 9.62 5.85
CA ASP A 614 18.97 9.90 6.93
C ASP A 614 19.74 8.64 7.36
N TYR A 615 19.06 7.49 7.45
CA TYR A 615 19.70 6.21 7.74
C TYR A 615 20.71 5.82 6.67
N ILE A 616 20.33 5.92 5.39
CA ILE A 616 21.18 5.54 4.25
C ILE A 616 22.42 6.42 4.21
N LEU A 617 22.28 7.74 4.28
CA LEU A 617 23.42 8.67 4.24
C LEU A 617 24.39 8.43 5.40
N ASN A 618 23.90 8.09 6.59
CA ASN A 618 24.74 7.73 7.74
C ASN A 618 25.62 6.50 7.50
N GLN A 619 25.21 5.57 6.62
CA GLN A 619 26.02 4.38 6.28
C GLN A 619 27.28 4.72 5.48
N TYR A 620 27.42 5.94 4.96
CA TYR A 620 28.53 6.37 4.11
C TYR A 620 29.51 7.32 4.81
N THR A 621 29.33 7.54 6.11
CA THR A 621 30.15 8.48 6.90
C THR A 621 31.62 8.12 6.98
N HIS A 622 31.98 6.86 6.66
CA HIS A 622 33.37 6.40 6.57
C HIS A 622 34.09 6.78 5.27
N GLN A 623 33.39 7.27 4.25
CA GLN A 623 34.02 7.75 3.02
C GLN A 623 34.77 9.07 3.27
N ASN A 624 35.88 9.30 2.56
CA ASN A 624 36.64 10.55 2.66
C ASN A 624 35.78 11.79 2.34
N GLN A 625 34.81 11.65 1.43
CA GLN A 625 33.77 12.63 1.14
C GLN A 625 32.42 11.92 1.24
N PRO A 626 31.68 12.06 2.35
CA PRO A 626 30.38 11.42 2.49
C PRO A 626 29.33 12.08 1.57
N PRO A 627 28.35 11.32 1.06
CA PRO A 627 27.23 11.86 0.30
C PRO A 627 26.36 12.77 1.17
N GLU A 628 26.09 13.99 0.70
CA GLU A 628 25.13 14.92 1.32
C GLU A 628 23.72 14.76 0.75
N SER A 629 23.59 14.13 -0.43
CA SER A 629 22.32 13.92 -1.12
C SER A 629 22.19 12.53 -1.72
N ILE A 630 20.95 12.15 -2.05
CA ILE A 630 20.59 10.85 -2.63
C ILE A 630 19.86 11.00 -3.96
N ILE A 631 20.11 10.07 -4.89
CA ILE A 631 19.38 9.97 -6.15
C ILE A 631 18.11 9.14 -5.92
N VAL A 632 16.96 9.62 -6.35
CA VAL A 632 15.67 8.93 -6.14
C VAL A 632 15.08 8.45 -7.45
N VAL A 633 14.75 7.16 -7.51
CA VAL A 633 13.97 6.54 -8.60
C VAL A 633 12.61 6.14 -8.03
N ALA A 634 11.54 6.74 -8.51
CA ALA A 634 10.19 6.50 -8.00
C ALA A 634 9.26 5.96 -9.09
N HIS A 635 8.42 5.00 -8.73
CA HIS A 635 7.45 4.41 -9.65
C HIS A 635 6.01 4.72 -9.22
N SER A 636 5.15 5.12 -10.16
CA SER A 636 3.72 5.33 -9.93
C SER A 636 3.50 6.34 -8.77
N MET A 637 2.64 6.01 -7.79
CA MET A 637 2.42 6.88 -6.62
C MET A 637 3.67 7.19 -5.79
N GLY A 638 4.77 6.43 -5.93
CA GLY A 638 6.02 6.69 -5.22
C GLY A 638 6.59 8.08 -5.51
N GLY A 639 6.41 8.59 -6.73
CA GLY A 639 6.85 9.96 -7.06
C GLY A 639 6.01 11.04 -6.38
N ILE A 640 4.76 10.73 -5.99
CA ILE A 640 3.91 11.63 -5.19
C ILE A 640 4.32 11.59 -3.73
N VAL A 641 4.80 10.44 -3.24
CA VAL A 641 5.43 10.36 -1.92
C VAL A 641 6.68 11.25 -1.86
N VAL A 642 7.48 11.28 -2.93
CA VAL A 642 8.64 12.19 -3.03
C VAL A 642 8.21 13.66 -3.10
N ASN A 643 7.13 13.98 -3.82
CA ASN A 643 6.63 15.35 -3.83
C ASN A 643 6.16 15.77 -2.42
N GLU A 644 5.50 14.88 -1.68
CA GLU A 644 5.06 15.14 -0.31
C GLU A 644 6.25 15.23 0.66
N LEU A 645 7.33 14.47 0.44
CA LEU A 645 8.59 14.54 1.20
C LEU A 645 9.11 15.98 1.25
N PHE A 646 9.08 16.70 0.12
CA PHE A 646 9.55 18.08 0.04
C PHE A 646 8.71 19.09 0.82
N ASN A 647 7.48 18.71 1.19
CA ASN A 647 6.55 19.55 1.95
C ASN A 647 6.56 19.22 3.45
N LEU A 648 7.29 18.20 3.88
CA LEU A 648 7.42 17.88 5.30
C LEU A 648 8.22 18.97 6.03
N PRO A 649 7.80 19.38 7.24
CA PRO A 649 8.49 20.42 7.99
C PRO A 649 9.91 20.02 8.41
N GLU A 650 10.20 18.72 8.52
CA GLU A 650 11.52 18.19 8.85
C GLU A 650 12.47 18.09 7.64
N TYR A 651 11.98 18.26 6.41
CA TYR A 651 12.79 18.10 5.20
C TYR A 651 13.83 19.21 5.05
N ARG A 652 15.10 18.84 4.81
CA ARG A 652 16.19 19.77 4.53
C ARG A 652 16.41 19.90 3.02
N PRO A 653 16.36 21.12 2.45
CA PRO A 653 16.70 21.34 1.06
C PRO A 653 18.11 20.82 0.74
N GLY A 654 18.25 20.08 -0.37
CA GLY A 654 19.52 19.48 -0.79
C GLY A 654 19.66 17.99 -0.47
N LEU A 655 18.78 17.38 0.35
CA LEU A 655 18.85 15.94 0.62
C LEU A 655 18.59 15.06 -0.61
N VAL A 656 17.79 15.55 -1.55
CA VAL A 656 17.47 14.88 -2.82
C VAL A 656 17.71 15.84 -3.97
N ASP A 657 18.67 15.55 -4.84
CA ASP A 657 19.05 16.45 -5.94
C ASP A 657 18.56 16.00 -7.32
N LEU A 658 18.31 14.69 -7.51
CA LEU A 658 17.80 14.10 -8.75
C LEU A 658 16.63 13.15 -8.44
N VAL A 659 15.47 13.43 -9.04
CA VAL A 659 14.27 12.57 -8.95
C VAL A 659 13.93 12.07 -10.34
N ILE A 660 13.84 10.74 -10.49
CA ILE A 660 13.46 10.05 -11.72
C ILE A 660 12.13 9.34 -11.44
N SER A 661 11.05 9.86 -12.02
CA SER A 661 9.69 9.37 -11.82
C SER A 661 9.19 8.61 -13.03
N LEU A 662 8.69 7.39 -12.81
CA LEU A 662 8.23 6.46 -13.85
C LEU A 662 6.72 6.26 -13.72
N SER A 663 5.95 6.64 -14.74
CA SER A 663 4.47 6.60 -14.72
C SER A 663 3.87 7.23 -13.45
N THR A 664 4.49 8.26 -12.88
CA THR A 664 3.97 8.94 -11.70
C THR A 664 2.86 9.91 -12.11
N PRO A 665 1.66 9.84 -11.51
CA PRO A 665 0.57 10.74 -11.84
C PRO A 665 0.87 12.10 -11.22
N HIS A 666 1.54 13.00 -11.95
CA HIS A 666 1.97 14.31 -11.47
C HIS A 666 0.90 15.40 -11.61
N ALA A 667 0.04 15.30 -12.63
CA ALA A 667 -0.92 16.36 -12.95
C ALA A 667 -2.19 16.32 -12.08
N MET A 668 -2.64 15.14 -11.68
CA MET A 668 -3.84 14.96 -10.84
C MET A 668 -3.90 13.55 -10.24
N PRO A 669 -4.63 13.35 -9.13
CA PRO A 669 -4.73 12.04 -8.50
C PRO A 669 -5.50 11.03 -9.36
N PRO A 670 -5.08 9.75 -9.42
CA PRO A 670 -5.80 8.69 -10.14
C PRO A 670 -7.23 8.47 -9.63
N THR A 671 -7.43 8.69 -8.33
CA THR A 671 -8.71 8.54 -7.62
C THR A 671 -9.01 9.79 -6.77
N PRO A 672 -9.63 10.82 -7.36
CA PRO A 672 -9.95 12.08 -6.68
C PRO A 672 -11.17 11.96 -5.74
N PHE A 673 -11.23 10.93 -4.89
CA PHE A 673 -12.37 10.71 -3.99
C PHE A 673 -12.40 11.66 -2.79
N SER A 674 -11.27 12.25 -2.42
CA SER A 674 -11.16 13.17 -1.29
C SER A 674 -10.46 14.46 -1.67
N ARG A 675 -10.89 15.56 -1.04
CA ARG A 675 -10.26 16.87 -1.19
C ARG A 675 -8.80 16.85 -0.70
N ASN A 676 -8.52 16.09 0.36
CA ASN A 676 -7.17 15.94 0.92
C ASN A 676 -6.21 15.26 -0.06
N MET A 677 -6.69 14.36 -0.92
CA MET A 677 -5.86 13.77 -1.97
C MET A 677 -5.55 14.79 -3.07
N ALA A 678 -6.54 15.59 -3.48
CA ALA A 678 -6.34 16.64 -4.49
C ALA A 678 -5.36 17.72 -4.01
N SER A 679 -5.38 18.09 -2.72
CA SER A 679 -4.47 19.13 -2.19
C SER A 679 -2.99 18.75 -2.23
N LEU A 680 -2.64 17.45 -2.33
CA LEU A 680 -1.24 17.02 -2.50
C LEU A 680 -0.65 17.43 -3.87
N TYR A 681 -1.52 17.76 -4.82
CA TYR A 681 -1.16 18.06 -6.21
C TYR A 681 -1.14 19.56 -6.52
N ASP A 682 -1.67 20.40 -5.62
CA ASP A 682 -1.70 21.85 -5.79
C ASP A 682 -0.33 22.52 -5.52
N GLN A 683 0.66 21.75 -5.05
CA GLN A 683 1.94 22.27 -4.52
C GLN A 683 3.10 22.09 -5.52
N ARG A 684 4.03 23.05 -5.53
CA ARG A 684 5.07 23.19 -6.57
C ARG A 684 6.32 22.35 -6.27
N TYR A 685 6.87 21.77 -7.33
CA TYR A 685 8.18 21.10 -7.36
C TYR A 685 9.30 22.02 -6.85
N ASN A 686 10.11 21.50 -5.94
CA ASN A 686 11.25 22.20 -5.36
C ASN A 686 12.54 22.01 -6.20
N ALA A 687 13.62 22.71 -5.82
CA ALA A 687 14.86 23.00 -6.58
C ALA A 687 15.73 21.82 -7.11
N SER A 688 15.21 20.59 -7.10
CA SER A 688 15.86 19.37 -7.57
C SER A 688 15.63 19.16 -9.08
N VAL A 689 16.52 18.41 -9.74
CA VAL A 689 16.32 18.00 -11.14
C VAL A 689 15.25 16.91 -11.19
N ASN A 690 14.13 17.17 -11.88
CA ASN A 690 12.98 16.26 -11.95
C ASN A 690 12.83 15.69 -13.36
N ILE A 691 13.07 14.39 -13.51
CA ILE A 691 12.88 13.66 -14.76
C ILE A 691 11.60 12.82 -14.64
N ALA A 692 10.65 13.02 -15.55
CA ALA A 692 9.41 12.26 -15.61
C ALA A 692 9.31 11.49 -16.92
N VAL A 693 9.20 10.17 -16.83
CA VAL A 693 9.00 9.28 -17.97
C VAL A 693 7.63 8.64 -17.87
N SER A 694 6.82 8.82 -18.91
CA SER A 694 5.48 8.24 -19.02
C SER A 694 5.45 7.06 -19.98
N GLY A 695 4.70 6.00 -19.67
CA GLY A 695 4.57 4.81 -20.51
C GLY A 695 3.80 5.03 -21.83
N GLY A 696 3.10 6.16 -21.97
CA GLY A 696 2.33 6.50 -23.18
C GLY A 696 1.01 5.75 -23.31
N SER A 697 0.57 5.53 -24.55
CA SER A 697 -0.73 4.95 -24.92
C SER A 697 -1.01 3.53 -24.39
N ALA A 698 0.04 2.74 -24.06
CA ALA A 698 -0.11 1.41 -23.49
C ALA A 698 -0.37 1.41 -21.97
N ASP A 699 -0.14 2.52 -21.27
CA ASP A 699 -0.46 2.66 -19.85
C ASP A 699 -1.97 2.93 -19.67
N SER A 700 -2.74 1.85 -19.53
CA SER A 700 -4.18 1.91 -19.30
C SER A 700 -4.56 2.22 -17.85
N LEU A 701 -3.61 2.19 -16.91
CA LEU A 701 -3.86 2.50 -15.51
C LEU A 701 -3.76 4.00 -15.27
N LEU A 702 -2.66 4.60 -15.76
CA LEU A 702 -2.32 6.01 -15.66
C LEU A 702 -2.01 6.56 -17.06
N PRO A 703 -2.99 7.20 -17.70
CA PRO A 703 -2.79 7.81 -19.01
C PRO A 703 -1.67 8.86 -19.02
N ALA A 704 -1.06 9.06 -20.19
CA ALA A 704 0.06 9.97 -20.41
C ALA A 704 -0.18 11.40 -19.89
N ASP A 705 -1.41 11.90 -20.02
CA ASP A 705 -1.78 13.26 -19.60
C ASP A 705 -1.88 13.45 -18.08
N VAL A 706 -2.01 12.35 -17.33
CA VAL A 706 -2.00 12.34 -15.85
C VAL A 706 -0.57 12.31 -15.32
N THR A 707 0.31 11.62 -16.07
CA THR A 707 1.70 11.37 -15.68
C THR A 707 2.66 12.48 -16.08
N TYR A 708 2.16 13.46 -16.84
CA TYR A 708 2.90 14.63 -17.25
C TYR A 708 3.27 15.53 -16.06
N ALA A 709 4.56 15.81 -15.90
CA ALA A 709 5.05 16.81 -14.95
C ALA A 709 5.11 18.19 -15.62
N PRO A 710 4.70 19.28 -14.95
CA PRO A 710 4.79 20.63 -15.50
C PRO A 710 6.25 21.00 -15.82
N ILE A 711 6.50 21.48 -17.05
CA ILE A 711 7.84 21.90 -17.51
C ILE A 711 8.22 23.22 -16.82
N GLY A 712 9.17 23.15 -15.88
CA GLY A 712 9.96 24.26 -15.37
C GLY A 712 11.44 24.17 -15.78
N HIS A 713 12.26 25.13 -15.35
CA HIS A 713 13.69 25.22 -15.70
C HIS A 713 14.50 23.96 -15.33
N ASN A 714 14.09 23.23 -14.28
CA ASN A 714 14.81 22.04 -13.76
C ASN A 714 14.05 20.72 -13.96
N SER A 715 13.10 20.66 -14.90
CA SER A 715 12.29 19.45 -15.10
C SER A 715 12.21 19.05 -16.57
N LEU A 716 12.27 17.74 -16.82
CA LEU A 716 12.11 17.14 -18.13
C LEU A 716 11.00 16.10 -18.06
N SER A 717 9.95 16.25 -18.88
CA SER A 717 8.87 15.26 -19.00
C SER A 717 8.85 14.71 -20.41
N ILE A 718 8.91 13.38 -20.57
CA ILE A 718 8.93 12.71 -21.87
C ILE A 718 8.10 11.43 -21.87
N LEU A 719 7.59 11.05 -23.04
CA LEU A 719 6.95 9.76 -23.27
C LEU A 719 7.97 8.72 -23.67
N SER A 720 7.75 7.46 -23.26
CA SER A 720 8.68 6.37 -23.52
C SER A 720 8.98 6.20 -25.00
N THR A 721 7.96 6.31 -25.85
CA THR A 721 8.07 6.17 -27.32
C THR A 721 8.86 7.29 -28.01
N SER A 722 9.04 8.41 -27.33
CA SER A 722 9.83 9.54 -27.84
C SER A 722 11.30 9.45 -27.45
N ILE A 723 11.67 8.47 -26.62
CA ILE A 723 13.06 8.21 -26.27
C ILE A 723 13.73 7.43 -27.41
N PRO A 724 14.83 7.93 -28.00
CA PRO A 724 15.53 7.22 -29.06
C PRO A 724 15.99 5.82 -28.62
N GLY A 725 15.56 4.79 -29.35
CA GLY A 725 15.80 3.37 -29.04
C GLY A 725 14.67 2.69 -28.27
N VAL A 726 13.73 3.45 -27.70
CA VAL A 726 12.55 2.92 -27.00
C VAL A 726 11.34 3.01 -27.93
N TRP A 727 11.08 1.94 -28.68
CA TRP A 727 10.10 1.96 -29.77
C TRP A 727 8.70 1.51 -29.36
N ALA A 728 8.59 0.78 -28.25
CA ALA A 728 7.32 0.27 -27.78
C ALA A 728 6.69 1.22 -26.75
N PRO A 729 5.38 1.51 -26.86
CA PRO A 729 4.64 2.08 -25.74
C PRO A 729 4.61 1.06 -24.59
N ILE A 730 4.76 1.53 -23.36
CA ILE A 730 5.00 0.67 -22.20
C ILE A 730 3.79 0.71 -21.27
N SER A 731 3.30 -0.45 -20.87
CA SER A 731 2.21 -0.54 -19.88
C SER A 731 2.67 -0.14 -18.48
N HIS A 732 1.73 0.20 -17.61
CA HIS A 732 2.02 0.64 -16.23
C HIS A 732 3.02 -0.26 -15.50
N GLN A 733 2.77 -1.56 -15.53
CA GLN A 733 3.61 -2.54 -14.81
C GLN A 733 4.96 -2.75 -15.50
N ALA A 734 5.00 -2.66 -16.83
CA ALA A 734 6.21 -2.92 -17.60
C ALA A 734 7.22 -1.76 -17.57
N ILE A 735 6.86 -0.57 -17.09
CA ILE A 735 7.74 0.60 -17.16
C ILE A 735 9.05 0.42 -16.39
N VAL A 736 9.04 -0.38 -15.33
CA VAL A 736 10.24 -0.73 -14.54
C VAL A 736 11.01 -1.92 -15.12
N TRP A 737 10.43 -2.71 -16.03
CA TRP A 737 11.02 -3.93 -16.58
C TRP A 737 11.40 -3.84 -18.07
N CYS A 738 10.86 -2.85 -18.79
CA CYS A 738 11.13 -2.66 -20.21
C CYS A 738 12.63 -2.52 -20.44
N ASP A 739 13.17 -3.43 -21.23
CA ASP A 739 14.61 -3.54 -21.45
C ASP A 739 15.20 -2.31 -22.15
N GLN A 740 14.52 -1.81 -23.18
CA GLN A 740 14.91 -0.59 -23.90
C GLN A 740 14.98 0.62 -22.95
N LEU A 741 13.93 0.82 -22.15
CA LEU A 741 13.87 1.96 -21.23
C LEU A 741 14.88 1.84 -20.08
N ARG A 742 14.95 0.69 -19.40
CA ARG A 742 15.84 0.51 -18.23
C ARG A 742 17.31 0.75 -18.59
N ARG A 743 17.73 0.38 -19.81
CA ARG A 743 19.08 0.62 -20.33
C ARG A 743 19.41 2.11 -20.47
N LYS A 744 18.48 2.89 -21.06
CA LYS A 744 18.62 4.34 -21.24
C LYS A 744 18.65 5.06 -19.89
N LEU A 745 17.77 4.68 -18.97
CA LEU A 745 17.72 5.23 -17.61
C LEU A 745 19.01 4.93 -16.85
N ALA A 746 19.47 3.67 -16.86
CA ALA A 746 20.69 3.26 -16.18
C ALA A 746 21.92 4.03 -16.71
N ARG A 747 22.04 4.16 -18.03
CA ARG A 747 23.12 4.93 -18.66
C ARG A 747 23.10 6.40 -18.25
N ALA A 748 21.94 7.05 -18.28
CA ALA A 748 21.80 8.45 -17.90
C ALA A 748 22.11 8.70 -16.42
N VAL A 749 21.69 7.78 -15.53
CA VAL A 749 22.06 7.81 -14.11
C VAL A 749 23.58 7.71 -13.93
N LEU A 750 24.23 6.73 -14.56
CA LEU A 750 25.69 6.54 -14.44
C LEU A 750 26.48 7.75 -14.94
N LEU A 751 26.05 8.38 -16.03
CA LEU A 751 26.70 9.58 -16.57
C LEU A 751 26.49 10.84 -15.70
N SER A 752 25.43 10.86 -14.90
CA SER A 752 25.10 11.97 -13.99
C SER A 752 25.91 11.95 -12.69
N ILE A 753 26.47 10.79 -12.32
CA ILE A 753 27.21 10.60 -11.08
C ILE A 753 28.61 11.22 -11.17
N ASP A 754 29.05 11.83 -10.06
CA ASP A 754 30.44 12.21 -9.81
C ASP A 754 30.76 11.98 -8.33
N SER A 755 31.52 10.92 -8.02
CA SER A 755 31.80 10.52 -6.63
C SER A 755 32.72 11.48 -5.88
N ASN A 756 33.43 12.40 -6.57
CA ASN A 756 34.31 13.41 -5.95
C ASN A 756 33.55 14.63 -5.42
N GLU A 757 32.29 14.80 -5.82
CA GLU A 757 31.41 15.86 -5.34
C GLU A 757 30.66 15.41 -4.07
N SER A 758 30.33 16.34 -3.16
CA SER A 758 29.59 16.01 -1.94
C SER A 758 28.15 15.56 -2.23
N THR A 759 27.53 16.11 -3.28
CA THR A 759 26.20 15.71 -3.78
C THR A 759 26.22 14.38 -4.55
N LYS A 760 27.40 13.82 -4.83
CA LYS A 760 27.61 12.65 -5.70
C LYS A 760 27.07 12.79 -7.12
N LEU A 761 26.74 14.01 -7.54
CA LEU A 761 26.16 14.34 -8.83
C LEU A 761 26.95 15.47 -9.47
N LYS A 762 27.03 15.44 -10.80
CA LYS A 762 27.51 16.57 -11.59
C LYS A 762 26.63 17.82 -11.37
N PRO A 763 27.11 19.03 -11.73
CA PRO A 763 26.30 20.25 -11.63
C PRO A 763 24.94 20.11 -12.33
N LYS A 764 23.88 20.71 -11.75
CA LYS A 764 22.48 20.53 -12.19
C LYS A 764 22.26 20.77 -13.69
N GLU A 765 22.92 21.77 -14.27
CA GLU A 765 22.86 22.07 -15.71
C GLU A 765 23.46 20.94 -16.56
N SER A 766 24.58 20.36 -16.11
CA SER A 766 25.22 19.22 -16.77
C SER A 766 24.33 17.98 -16.69
N VAL A 767 23.75 17.69 -15.53
CA VAL A 767 22.79 16.59 -15.35
C VAL A 767 21.60 16.77 -16.28
N LEU A 768 20.97 17.95 -16.31
CA LEU A 768 19.87 18.24 -17.22
C LEU A 768 20.26 18.04 -18.69
N ASN A 769 21.44 18.50 -19.11
CA ASN A 769 21.93 18.30 -20.47
C ASN A 769 22.15 16.81 -20.79
N ILE A 770 22.73 16.03 -19.86
CA ILE A 770 22.90 14.58 -20.00
C ILE A 770 21.54 13.90 -20.20
N TRP A 771 20.55 14.24 -19.38
CA TRP A 771 19.20 13.68 -19.48
C TRP A 771 18.47 14.13 -20.73
N GLN A 772 18.55 15.40 -21.11
CA GLN A 772 17.99 15.92 -22.37
C GLN A 772 18.59 15.19 -23.57
N LYS A 773 19.92 15.08 -23.63
CA LYS A 773 20.63 14.35 -24.70
C LYS A 773 20.25 12.87 -24.73
N SER A 774 20.22 12.22 -23.57
CA SER A 774 19.94 10.78 -23.46
C SER A 774 18.49 10.43 -23.82
N LEU A 775 17.54 11.31 -23.47
CA LEU A 775 16.11 11.06 -23.66
C LEU A 775 15.54 11.65 -24.96
N THR A 776 16.13 12.71 -25.54
CA THR A 776 15.63 13.32 -26.79
C THR A 776 16.49 12.98 -28.00
N GLY A 777 17.77 12.62 -27.82
CA GLY A 777 18.72 12.38 -28.90
C GLY A 777 19.15 13.63 -29.66
N ILE A 778 18.66 14.83 -29.29
CA ILE A 778 19.04 16.08 -29.94
C ILE A 778 20.43 16.46 -29.44
N VAL A 779 21.43 16.30 -30.31
CA VAL A 779 22.77 16.85 -30.14
C VAL A 779 22.73 18.29 -30.64
N TYR A 780 22.83 19.27 -29.75
CA TYR A 780 23.29 20.60 -30.17
C TYR A 780 24.76 20.44 -30.54
N GLU A 781 25.06 20.22 -31.82
CA GLU A 781 26.42 20.24 -32.34
C GLU A 781 26.99 21.65 -32.16
N ASN A 782 27.67 21.89 -31.04
CA ASN A 782 28.71 22.90 -31.00
C ASN A 782 29.90 22.33 -31.78
N THR A 783 29.99 22.73 -33.05
CA THR A 783 31.24 22.91 -33.80
C THR A 783 32.28 21.81 -33.61
N LEU A 784 32.15 20.73 -34.38
CA LEU A 784 33.30 19.89 -34.72
C LEU A 784 34.37 20.81 -35.34
N ASN A 785 35.54 20.89 -34.72
CA ASN A 785 36.70 21.58 -35.28
C ASN A 785 37.05 20.96 -36.65
N ASP A 786 37.31 21.82 -37.63
CA ASP A 786 37.53 21.58 -39.07
C ASP A 786 38.72 20.66 -39.46
N THR A 787 39.25 19.83 -38.57
CA THR A 787 40.38 18.94 -38.87
C THR A 787 39.97 17.48 -38.76
N PHE A 788 39.77 16.82 -39.90
CA PHE A 788 39.47 15.38 -39.99
C PHE A 788 40.55 14.66 -40.81
N ASP A 789 40.97 13.49 -40.33
CA ASP A 789 42.01 12.66 -40.93
C ASP A 789 41.35 11.67 -41.91
N VAL A 790 41.51 11.91 -43.21
CA VAL A 790 40.84 11.08 -44.23
C VAL A 790 41.75 9.97 -44.69
N ASP A 791 41.30 8.72 -44.55
CA ASP A 791 41.98 7.58 -45.15
C ASP A 791 42.03 7.73 -46.68
N ILE A 792 43.22 8.07 -47.18
CA ILE A 792 43.51 8.36 -48.60
C ILE A 792 43.30 7.11 -49.48
N ASN A 793 43.21 5.92 -48.87
CA ASN A 793 43.09 4.64 -49.57
C ASN A 793 41.66 4.09 -49.67
N ALA A 794 40.63 4.85 -49.25
CA ALA A 794 39.25 4.39 -49.31
C ALA A 794 38.81 4.04 -50.74
N SER A 795 38.30 2.82 -50.95
CA SER A 795 37.83 2.36 -52.26
C SER A 795 36.51 3.06 -52.63
N MET A 796 36.49 3.73 -53.80
CA MET A 796 35.40 4.59 -54.23
C MET A 796 34.56 3.98 -55.36
N SER A 797 33.25 3.90 -55.18
CA SER A 797 32.28 3.53 -56.22
C SER A 797 31.35 4.71 -56.57
N SER A 798 31.01 4.87 -57.85
CA SER A 798 30.19 5.97 -58.39
C SER A 798 28.86 5.48 -58.96
N GLY A 799 27.74 6.11 -58.60
CA GLY A 799 26.44 5.91 -59.24
C GLY A 799 25.23 6.26 -58.35
N THR A 800 24.05 6.41 -58.97
CA THR A 800 22.74 6.65 -58.32
C THR A 800 22.16 5.35 -57.76
N PHE A 801 22.69 4.82 -56.66
CA PHE A 801 22.31 3.46 -56.21
C PHE A 801 22.30 3.20 -54.71
N THR A 802 21.39 2.28 -54.37
CA THR A 802 21.33 1.38 -53.22
C THR A 802 22.57 0.46 -53.18
N ALA A 803 23.37 0.52 -52.12
CA ALA A 803 24.51 -0.38 -51.88
C ALA A 803 24.12 -1.49 -50.90
N VAL A 804 24.18 -2.75 -51.31
CA VAL A 804 23.63 -3.90 -50.54
C VAL A 804 24.71 -4.75 -49.85
N ASN A 805 26.00 -4.39 -49.92
CA ASN A 805 27.04 -5.22 -49.30
C ASN A 805 28.32 -4.43 -48.96
N ILE A 806 28.28 -3.73 -47.82
CA ILE A 806 29.39 -2.92 -47.31
C ILE A 806 30.32 -3.82 -46.48
N THR A 807 31.36 -4.37 -47.12
CA THR A 807 32.25 -5.39 -46.51
C THR A 807 33.62 -4.88 -46.05
N ARG A 808 34.05 -3.69 -46.49
CA ARG A 808 35.37 -3.12 -46.13
C ARG A 808 35.23 -2.03 -45.07
N ASN A 809 36.17 -1.98 -44.14
CA ASN A 809 36.42 -0.81 -43.30
C ASN A 809 37.04 0.28 -44.21
N SER A 810 36.66 1.55 -44.02
CA SER A 810 37.09 2.69 -44.86
C SER A 810 36.64 2.63 -46.33
N ALA A 811 35.32 2.63 -46.58
CA ALA A 811 34.76 2.74 -47.93
C ALA A 811 34.04 4.08 -48.11
N ALA A 812 34.20 4.68 -49.30
CA ALA A 812 33.60 5.97 -49.66
C ALA A 812 32.69 5.80 -50.90
N TRP A 813 31.51 6.39 -50.88
CA TRP A 813 30.55 6.33 -51.99
C TRP A 813 30.22 7.74 -52.47
N SER A 814 30.37 7.99 -53.77
CA SER A 814 29.97 9.26 -54.38
C SER A 814 28.54 9.16 -54.88
N LEU A 815 27.66 9.98 -54.30
CA LEU A 815 26.25 10.10 -54.70
C LEU A 815 26.09 11.04 -55.93
N GLY A 816 27.18 11.64 -56.39
CA GLY A 816 27.18 12.62 -57.47
C GLY A 816 26.72 14.00 -57.02
N LYS A 817 26.36 14.84 -58.00
CA LYS A 817 25.83 16.18 -57.76
C LYS A 817 24.31 16.13 -57.53
N PRO A 818 23.75 16.97 -56.65
CA PRO A 818 22.31 17.08 -56.51
C PRO A 818 21.66 17.55 -57.82
N PRO A 819 20.36 17.27 -58.03
CA PRO A 819 19.63 17.82 -59.15
C PRO A 819 19.66 19.36 -59.11
N PRO A 820 19.69 20.05 -60.26
CA PRO A 820 19.70 21.52 -60.32
C PRO A 820 18.47 22.14 -59.61
N LYS A 821 18.64 23.30 -58.96
CA LYS A 821 17.57 23.99 -58.20
C LYS A 821 16.27 24.24 -58.98
N TRP A 822 16.36 24.47 -60.30
CA TRP A 822 15.19 24.64 -61.16
C TRP A 822 14.37 23.34 -61.37
N VAL A 823 14.98 22.17 -61.17
CA VAL A 823 14.29 20.87 -61.18
C VAL A 823 13.51 20.67 -59.87
N THR A 824 13.96 21.27 -58.78
CA THR A 824 13.39 21.14 -57.43
C THR A 824 12.51 22.32 -57.00
N GLY A 825 12.21 23.25 -57.92
CA GLY A 825 11.34 24.40 -57.64
C GLY A 825 11.97 25.50 -56.77
N ASP A 826 13.26 25.78 -56.98
CA ASP A 826 14.08 26.75 -56.23
C ASP A 826 14.33 26.43 -54.75
N VAL A 827 13.90 25.26 -54.27
CA VAL A 827 14.22 24.76 -52.93
C VAL A 827 15.37 23.75 -53.00
N ALA A 828 16.38 23.90 -52.15
CA ALA A 828 17.53 23.00 -52.12
C ALA A 828 17.12 21.58 -51.65
N PRO A 829 17.47 20.51 -52.38
CA PRO A 829 17.07 19.15 -52.03
C PRO A 829 17.77 18.66 -50.76
N THR A 830 17.08 17.96 -49.87
CA THR A 830 17.73 17.26 -48.75
C THR A 830 18.37 15.97 -49.24
N ILE A 831 19.60 15.71 -48.78
CA ILE A 831 20.28 14.44 -49.02
C ILE A 831 19.82 13.49 -47.91
N ARG A 832 18.96 12.52 -48.23
CA ARG A 832 18.49 11.52 -47.28
C ARG A 832 19.27 10.23 -47.44
N LEU A 833 19.75 9.70 -46.34
CA LEU A 833 20.43 8.43 -46.23
C LEU A 833 19.68 7.51 -45.27
N LEU A 834 19.54 6.24 -45.64
CA LEU A 834 19.01 5.17 -44.79
C LEU A 834 19.96 3.97 -44.82
N THR A 835 20.23 3.37 -43.66
CA THR A 835 21.20 2.28 -43.52
C THR A 835 20.94 1.47 -42.25
N ASP A 836 21.34 0.19 -42.26
CA ASP A 836 21.37 -0.66 -41.06
C ASP A 836 22.63 -0.43 -40.20
N ILE A 837 23.54 0.44 -40.65
CA ILE A 837 24.71 0.90 -39.90
C ILE A 837 24.24 2.02 -38.96
N SER A 838 23.70 1.65 -37.80
CA SER A 838 23.46 2.60 -36.73
C SER A 838 24.75 2.90 -35.96
N PRO A 839 24.87 4.06 -35.30
CA PRO A 839 25.89 4.26 -34.29
C PRO A 839 25.72 3.13 -33.29
N GLU A 840 26.68 2.20 -33.26
CA GLU A 840 26.57 1.02 -32.39
C GLU A 840 26.20 1.52 -30.99
N PRO A 841 25.16 0.96 -30.34
CA PRO A 841 25.10 1.00 -28.89
C PRO A 841 26.18 0.02 -28.42
N ALA A 842 27.45 0.34 -28.67
CA ALA A 842 28.57 -0.46 -28.22
C ALA A 842 28.52 -0.40 -26.70
N TYR A 843 28.03 -1.48 -26.08
CA TYR A 843 27.96 -1.70 -24.63
C TYR A 843 29.30 -1.49 -23.88
N LYS A 844 30.39 -1.19 -24.62
CA LYS A 844 31.76 -1.15 -24.14
C LYS A 844 32.41 0.23 -24.20
N GLU A 845 31.95 1.14 -25.06
CA GLU A 845 32.58 2.45 -25.24
C GLU A 845 31.55 3.54 -24.92
N PHE A 846 31.69 4.14 -23.75
CA PHE A 846 30.90 5.27 -23.30
C PHE A 846 31.40 6.61 -23.88
N GLU A 847 32.47 6.58 -24.67
CA GLU A 847 33.00 7.71 -25.44
C GLU A 847 32.04 8.04 -26.60
N GLU A 848 31.96 9.33 -26.95
CA GLU A 848 31.38 9.76 -28.22
C GLU A 848 32.26 9.22 -29.34
N GLY A 849 31.98 8.01 -29.81
CA GLY A 849 32.57 7.52 -31.05
C GLY A 849 32.20 8.45 -32.21
N GLU A 850 33.12 8.60 -33.16
CA GLU A 850 32.82 9.27 -34.43
C GLU A 850 31.54 8.69 -35.04
N PRO A 851 30.66 9.51 -35.64
CA PRO A 851 29.47 9.00 -36.29
C PRO A 851 29.90 7.95 -37.31
N PRO A 852 29.25 6.75 -37.33
CA PRO A 852 29.71 5.61 -38.15
C PRO A 852 29.68 5.92 -39.66
N ILE A 853 28.93 6.99 -40.01
CA ILE A 853 28.79 7.51 -41.35
C ILE A 853 28.95 9.03 -41.30
N THR A 854 29.78 9.55 -42.20
CA THR A 854 30.00 10.98 -42.38
C THR A 854 29.61 11.39 -43.80
N ILE A 855 28.96 12.55 -43.95
CA ILE A 855 28.57 13.09 -45.25
C ILE A 855 29.47 14.29 -45.57
N LEU A 856 30.10 14.25 -46.75
CA LEU A 856 31.10 15.20 -47.20
C LEU A 856 30.68 15.87 -48.52
N GLY A 857 31.02 17.15 -48.66
CA GLY A 857 30.97 17.89 -49.92
C GLY A 857 32.37 17.97 -50.54
N CYS A 858 32.54 17.44 -51.75
CA CYS A 858 33.86 17.31 -52.39
C CYS A 858 33.86 17.93 -53.80
N LYS A 859 34.75 18.89 -54.07
CA LYS A 859 34.95 19.43 -55.43
C LYS A 859 35.55 18.38 -56.38
N ASN A 860 36.56 17.66 -55.90
CA ASN A 860 37.13 16.50 -56.57
C ASN A 860 36.95 15.28 -55.67
N VAL A 861 36.31 14.23 -56.18
CA VAL A 861 36.05 13.00 -55.40
C VAL A 861 37.35 12.24 -55.06
N ARG A 862 38.46 12.61 -55.72
CA ARG A 862 39.82 12.21 -55.35
C ARG A 862 40.76 13.40 -55.52
N PRO A 863 41.65 13.69 -54.56
CA PRO A 863 41.79 13.09 -53.22
C PRO A 863 40.80 13.67 -52.18
N LEU A 864 40.38 12.84 -51.22
CA LEU A 864 39.32 13.17 -50.24
C LEU A 864 39.72 14.26 -49.21
N HIS A 865 41.00 14.64 -49.11
CA HIS A 865 41.45 15.74 -48.24
C HIS A 865 40.92 17.13 -48.67
N SER A 866 40.39 17.23 -49.89
CA SER A 866 39.79 18.47 -50.42
C SER A 866 38.29 18.60 -50.11
N CYS A 867 37.74 17.64 -49.38
CA CYS A 867 36.34 17.59 -48.98
C CYS A 867 36.11 18.32 -47.65
N ARG A 868 34.86 18.75 -47.42
CA ARG A 868 34.42 19.34 -46.15
C ARG A 868 33.19 18.61 -45.62
N HIS A 869 32.96 18.70 -44.31
CA HIS A 869 31.75 18.16 -43.70
C HIS A 869 30.50 18.90 -44.18
N LEU A 870 29.43 18.15 -44.44
CA LEU A 870 28.09 18.69 -44.60
C LEU A 870 27.35 18.58 -43.27
N SER A 871 26.68 19.66 -42.87
CA SER A 871 25.88 19.70 -41.65
C SER A 871 24.69 18.74 -41.75
N ILE A 872 24.52 17.90 -40.73
CA ILE A 872 23.35 17.03 -40.60
C ILE A 872 22.19 17.91 -40.09
N LYS A 873 21.08 17.90 -40.83
CA LYS A 873 19.87 18.66 -40.50
C LYS A 873 18.98 17.88 -39.54
N ASP A 874 18.83 16.58 -39.77
CA ASP A 874 18.01 15.70 -38.95
C ASP A 874 18.59 14.28 -38.97
N SER A 875 18.48 13.56 -37.85
CA SER A 875 18.91 12.16 -37.76
C SER A 875 18.00 11.38 -36.82
N ALA A 876 17.69 10.14 -37.18
CA ALA A 876 16.80 9.31 -36.38
C ALA A 876 17.22 7.84 -36.39
N VAL A 877 17.20 7.22 -35.20
CA VAL A 877 17.34 5.76 -35.04
C VAL A 877 15.94 5.17 -34.93
N MET A 878 15.58 4.34 -35.90
CA MET A 878 14.26 3.74 -36.04
C MET A 878 14.34 2.21 -35.90
N PRO A 879 13.24 1.53 -35.55
CA PRO A 879 13.22 0.07 -35.57
C PRO A 879 13.43 -0.45 -37.00
N TYR A 880 14.32 -1.44 -37.14
CA TYR A 880 14.52 -2.17 -38.39
C TYR A 880 13.83 -3.53 -38.31
N LEU A 881 13.15 -3.91 -39.40
CA LEU A 881 12.58 -5.24 -39.55
C LEU A 881 13.03 -5.82 -40.89
N PRO A 882 13.85 -6.89 -40.88
CA PRO A 882 14.19 -7.64 -42.08
C PRO A 882 12.94 -8.23 -42.74
N ARG A 883 13.00 -8.40 -44.06
CA ARG A 883 11.86 -8.85 -44.85
C ARG A 883 11.35 -10.25 -44.49
N ASP A 884 12.24 -11.19 -44.19
CA ASP A 884 11.89 -12.58 -43.89
C ASP A 884 11.37 -12.78 -42.46
N GLU A 885 11.43 -11.73 -41.64
CA GLU A 885 10.99 -11.77 -40.26
C GLU A 885 9.58 -11.21 -40.10
N LYS A 886 8.81 -11.83 -39.20
CA LYS A 886 7.50 -11.32 -38.82
C LYS A 886 7.67 -10.39 -37.63
N TRP A 887 7.12 -9.18 -37.76
CA TRP A 887 6.95 -8.31 -36.61
C TRP A 887 6.10 -9.03 -35.55
N LEU A 888 6.67 -9.27 -34.38
CA LEU A 888 5.86 -9.67 -33.22
C LEU A 888 5.02 -8.46 -32.79
N PRO A 889 3.73 -8.63 -32.51
CA PRO A 889 2.86 -7.52 -32.15
C PRO A 889 3.45 -6.71 -30.99
N VAL A 890 3.16 -5.40 -30.99
CA VAL A 890 3.68 -4.29 -30.15
C VAL A 890 4.01 -4.63 -28.68
N ARG A 891 3.39 -5.68 -28.11
CA ARG A 891 3.63 -6.16 -26.75
C ARG A 891 5.06 -6.66 -26.46
N HIS A 892 5.87 -7.02 -27.45
CA HIS A 892 7.19 -7.62 -27.22
C HIS A 892 8.39 -6.72 -27.55
N GLY A 893 8.17 -5.50 -28.05
CA GLY A 893 9.24 -4.60 -28.50
C GLY A 893 10.03 -5.15 -29.69
N ALA A 894 10.87 -4.32 -30.32
CA ALA A 894 11.91 -4.82 -31.21
C ALA A 894 13.26 -4.83 -30.54
N ASP A 895 14.16 -5.65 -31.05
CA ASP A 895 15.54 -5.70 -30.60
C ASP A 895 16.28 -4.43 -31.05
N GLU A 896 16.84 -3.68 -30.10
CA GLU A 896 17.69 -2.51 -30.38
C GLU A 896 18.90 -2.87 -31.26
N GLU A 897 19.33 -4.14 -31.26
CA GLU A 897 20.40 -4.63 -32.11
C GLU A 897 20.06 -4.56 -33.61
N GLN A 898 18.78 -4.44 -33.95
CA GLN A 898 18.29 -4.23 -35.32
C GLN A 898 17.66 -2.84 -35.43
N SER A 899 18.48 -1.85 -35.82
CA SER A 899 18.04 -0.47 -36.02
C SER A 899 18.31 0.03 -37.43
N LEU A 900 17.42 0.90 -37.89
CA LEU A 900 17.50 1.62 -39.15
C LEU A 900 17.92 3.05 -38.81
N TYR A 901 19.04 3.51 -39.36
CA TYR A 901 19.54 4.85 -39.13
C TYR A 901 19.23 5.75 -40.32
N MET A 902 18.57 6.87 -40.05
CA MET A 902 18.28 7.92 -41.01
C MET A 902 19.17 9.12 -40.75
N LEU A 903 19.74 9.66 -41.84
CA LEU A 903 20.50 10.90 -41.84
C LEU A 903 19.97 11.80 -42.97
N ASP A 904 19.51 12.99 -42.61
CA ASP A 904 19.16 14.06 -43.54
C ASP A 904 20.24 15.13 -43.48
N ALA A 905 21.00 15.32 -44.56
CA ALA A 905 21.98 16.41 -44.68
C ALA A 905 21.44 17.55 -45.55
N ASP A 906 21.80 18.78 -45.17
CA ASP A 906 21.41 19.96 -45.92
C ASP A 906 22.27 20.13 -47.18
N SER A 907 21.63 20.41 -48.32
CA SER A 907 22.35 20.79 -49.54
C SER A 907 22.53 22.30 -49.70
N ASP A 908 21.93 23.13 -48.84
CA ASP A 908 22.12 24.58 -48.87
C ASP A 908 23.59 24.98 -48.65
N THR A 909 24.32 24.20 -47.85
CA THR A 909 25.74 24.43 -47.65
C THR A 909 26.59 23.94 -48.83
N LEU A 910 26.05 23.10 -49.74
CA LEU A 910 26.77 22.49 -50.87
C LEU A 910 27.04 23.51 -51.98
N ARG A 911 28.28 23.59 -52.47
CA ARG A 911 28.62 24.45 -53.62
C ARG A 911 28.22 23.77 -54.93
N ASP A 912 27.86 24.54 -55.95
CA ASP A 912 27.41 24.02 -57.27
C ASP A 912 28.46 23.12 -57.97
N ASP A 913 29.74 23.27 -57.61
CA ASP A 913 30.85 22.47 -58.13
C ASP A 913 31.20 21.23 -57.29
N GLU A 914 30.56 21.04 -56.13
CA GLU A 914 30.80 19.92 -55.22
C GLU A 914 29.88 18.71 -55.50
N SER A 915 30.40 17.51 -55.29
CA SER A 915 29.65 16.25 -55.26
C SER A 915 29.52 15.74 -53.84
N VAL A 916 28.43 15.03 -53.55
CA VAL A 916 28.19 14.44 -52.23
C VAL A 916 28.93 13.11 -52.12
N VAL A 917 29.68 12.94 -51.03
CA VAL A 917 30.42 11.72 -50.71
C VAL A 917 30.03 11.24 -49.33
N VAL A 918 29.71 9.96 -49.20
CA VAL A 918 29.42 9.30 -47.92
C VAL A 918 30.61 8.44 -47.54
N LEU A 919 31.14 8.63 -46.33
CA LEU A 919 32.29 7.91 -45.79
C LEU A 919 31.83 7.00 -44.63
N LYS A 920 32.22 5.72 -44.64
CA LYS A 920 32.09 4.83 -43.49
C LYS A 920 33.38 4.88 -42.65
N THR A 921 33.27 5.28 -41.38
CA THR A 921 34.40 5.51 -40.46
C THR A 921 34.75 4.26 -39.64
N ASN A 922 33.77 3.52 -39.08
CA ASN A 922 34.06 2.25 -38.38
C ASN A 922 32.78 1.41 -38.11
N ASN A 923 32.72 0.15 -38.56
CA ASN A 923 31.72 -0.84 -38.08
C ASN A 923 32.12 -2.28 -38.46
N ASN A 924 32.18 -3.18 -37.48
CA ASN A 924 32.60 -4.59 -37.59
C ASN A 924 31.51 -5.55 -38.11
N ARG A 925 30.28 -5.10 -38.35
CA ARG A 925 29.24 -5.97 -38.93
C ARG A 925 29.56 -6.34 -40.39
N LYS A 926 29.58 -7.64 -40.68
CA LYS A 926 29.71 -8.18 -42.05
C LYS A 926 28.34 -8.18 -42.74
N GLY A 927 28.21 -7.46 -43.86
CA GLY A 927 27.03 -7.54 -44.74
C GLY A 927 25.99 -6.42 -44.62
N SER A 928 26.40 -5.20 -44.26
CA SER A 928 25.52 -4.03 -44.14
C SER A 928 25.10 -3.40 -45.48
N TRP A 929 24.03 -2.61 -45.47
CA TRP A 929 23.46 -1.94 -46.63
C TRP A 929 23.21 -0.44 -46.38
N MET A 930 23.15 0.33 -47.46
CA MET A 930 22.90 1.75 -47.44
C MET A 930 22.12 2.15 -48.70
N THR A 931 21.12 3.01 -48.54
CA THR A 931 20.37 3.63 -49.64
C THR A 931 20.28 5.13 -49.43
N SER A 932 20.22 5.87 -50.53
CA SER A 932 20.23 7.32 -50.50
C SER A 932 19.30 7.90 -51.55
N GLN A 933 18.75 9.07 -51.27
CA GLN A 933 17.93 9.82 -52.20
C GLN A 933 18.13 11.32 -52.04
N PHE A 934 18.15 12.04 -53.17
CA PHE A 934 17.90 13.48 -53.19
C PHE A 934 16.38 13.72 -53.12
N ALA A 935 15.89 14.17 -51.97
CA ALA A 935 14.47 14.42 -51.74
C ALA A 935 14.19 15.93 -51.65
N PRO A 936 13.05 16.43 -52.14
CA PRO A 936 12.63 17.79 -51.85
C PRO A 936 12.45 17.99 -50.33
N THR A 937 12.84 19.15 -49.84
CA THR A 937 13.14 19.43 -48.42
C THR A 937 11.93 19.28 -47.49
N ASN A 938 10.69 19.38 -47.99
CA ASN A 938 9.45 19.38 -47.18
C ASN A 938 8.19 19.06 -48.01
N GLU A 939 8.18 18.01 -48.84
CA GLU A 939 6.96 17.64 -49.58
C GLU A 939 5.95 16.93 -48.66
N GLU A 940 5.09 17.72 -48.01
CA GLU A 940 3.98 17.23 -47.20
C GLU A 940 2.72 17.06 -48.07
N THR A 941 2.25 15.81 -48.19
CA THR A 941 1.00 15.51 -48.88
C THR A 941 -0.18 15.74 -47.94
N ARG A 942 -0.99 16.77 -48.23
CA ARG A 942 -2.23 17.04 -47.48
C ARG A 942 -3.37 16.20 -48.03
N VAL A 943 -3.94 15.35 -47.18
CA VAL A 943 -5.10 14.51 -47.49
C VAL A 943 -6.31 15.09 -46.77
N ASP A 944 -7.28 15.61 -47.50
CA ASP A 944 -8.52 16.08 -46.89
C ASP A 944 -9.47 14.91 -46.59
N ALA A 945 -9.76 14.71 -45.31
CA ALA A 945 -10.61 13.66 -44.83
C ALA A 945 -11.72 14.24 -43.94
N SER A 946 -12.90 14.49 -44.53
CA SER A 946 -14.03 14.98 -43.73
C SER A 946 -14.36 13.99 -42.59
N PHE A 947 -14.66 14.51 -41.40
CA PHE A 947 -14.92 13.70 -40.21
C PHE A 947 -16.01 12.63 -40.45
N ALA A 948 -17.08 12.99 -41.16
CA ALA A 948 -18.14 12.06 -41.54
C ALA A 948 -17.63 10.93 -42.46
N ARG A 949 -16.72 11.25 -43.41
CA ARG A 949 -16.10 10.21 -44.26
C ARG A 949 -15.19 9.29 -43.46
N LEU A 950 -14.43 9.81 -42.49
CA LEU A 950 -13.58 8.99 -41.62
C LEU A 950 -14.37 8.04 -40.71
N LEU A 951 -15.56 8.45 -40.25
CA LEU A 951 -16.41 7.63 -39.39
C LEU A 951 -17.14 6.51 -40.15
N PHE A 952 -17.65 6.80 -41.35
CA PHE A 952 -18.52 5.86 -42.08
C PHE A 952 -17.85 5.20 -43.29
N SER A 953 -16.66 5.64 -43.69
CA SER A 953 -15.91 5.16 -44.85
C SER A 953 -14.40 5.17 -44.58
N SER A 954 -13.61 4.65 -45.53
CA SER A 954 -12.15 4.74 -45.50
C SER A 954 -11.67 5.76 -46.54
N VAL A 955 -10.71 6.59 -46.16
CA VAL A 955 -10.11 7.62 -47.02
C VAL A 955 -8.79 7.08 -47.56
N PRO A 956 -8.56 7.09 -48.88
CA PRO A 956 -7.28 6.67 -49.44
C PRO A 956 -6.20 7.71 -49.12
N LEU A 957 -5.13 7.28 -48.47
CA LEU A 957 -3.89 8.05 -48.31
C LEU A 957 -3.08 8.07 -49.62
N ILE A 958 -3.22 7.01 -50.42
CA ILE A 958 -2.57 6.83 -51.73
C ILE A 958 -3.66 6.57 -52.78
N SER A 959 -3.68 7.38 -53.83
CA SER A 959 -4.49 7.22 -55.05
C SER A 959 -3.58 6.87 -56.22
N GLN A 960 -4.04 6.03 -57.15
CA GLN A 960 -3.29 5.31 -58.21
C GLN A 960 -2.48 6.17 -59.22
N THR A 961 -2.31 7.48 -59.02
CA THR A 961 -1.77 8.40 -60.04
C THR A 961 -0.51 9.18 -59.66
N SER A 962 0.13 8.94 -58.52
CA SER A 962 1.37 9.66 -58.14
C SER A 962 2.53 8.70 -57.89
N GLY A 963 3.53 8.70 -58.79
CA GLY A 963 4.71 7.84 -58.72
C GLY A 963 5.38 7.88 -57.34
N MET A 964 5.50 6.70 -56.69
CA MET A 964 5.94 6.51 -55.31
C MET A 964 7.46 6.31 -55.19
N LEU A 965 8.26 7.26 -55.63
CA LEU A 965 9.73 7.13 -55.65
C LEU A 965 10.43 7.84 -54.48
N ALA A 966 9.85 7.93 -53.27
CA ALA A 966 10.50 8.61 -52.14
C ALA A 966 10.73 7.71 -50.92
N LEU A 967 11.94 7.74 -50.36
CA LEU A 967 12.39 6.98 -49.18
C LEU A 967 11.64 7.37 -47.89
N ARG A 968 11.16 8.62 -47.81
CA ARG A 968 10.27 9.12 -46.74
C ARG A 968 9.23 10.03 -47.36
N ARG A 969 7.96 9.82 -46.98
CA ARG A 969 6.82 10.66 -47.33
C ARG A 969 6.07 11.09 -46.09
N ASN A 970 5.71 12.37 -46.05
CA ASN A 970 4.96 12.95 -44.95
C ASN A 970 3.51 13.18 -45.43
N TYR A 971 2.56 12.56 -44.74
CA TYR A 971 1.13 12.71 -44.97
C TYR A 971 0.52 13.49 -43.80
N ARG A 972 -0.23 14.55 -44.11
CA ARG A 972 -1.06 15.25 -43.14
C ARG A 972 -2.52 15.05 -43.50
N VAL A 973 -3.24 14.31 -42.65
CA VAL A 973 -4.68 14.11 -42.81
C VAL A 973 -5.41 15.29 -42.20
N VAL A 974 -5.77 16.24 -43.05
CA VAL A 974 -6.50 17.46 -42.68
C VAL A 974 -7.90 17.07 -42.22
N ASN A 975 -8.39 17.72 -41.16
CA ASN A 975 -9.68 17.43 -40.48
C ASN A 975 -9.74 16.14 -39.64
N ALA A 976 -8.70 15.30 -39.65
CA ALA A 976 -8.55 14.23 -38.65
C ALA A 976 -7.90 14.81 -37.38
N PRO A 977 -8.55 14.78 -36.21
CA PRO A 977 -7.98 15.37 -35.00
C PRO A 977 -6.67 14.66 -34.59
N ALA A 978 -5.60 15.46 -34.50
CA ALA A 978 -4.28 15.01 -34.06
C ALA A 978 -4.31 14.48 -32.61
N THR A 979 -5.18 15.04 -31.76
CA THR A 979 -5.42 14.54 -30.40
C THR A 979 -6.91 14.22 -30.19
N SER A 980 -7.30 12.94 -30.12
CA SER A 980 -8.67 12.48 -29.90
C SER A 980 -8.74 11.11 -29.22
N LEU A 981 -9.93 10.75 -28.72
CA LEU A 981 -10.21 9.38 -28.26
C LEU A 981 -10.65 8.43 -29.38
N LEU A 982 -10.39 8.79 -30.65
CA LEU A 982 -10.66 7.95 -31.80
C LEU A 982 -9.45 7.07 -32.08
N VAL A 983 -9.71 5.81 -32.38
CA VAL A 983 -8.70 4.88 -32.86
C VAL A 983 -8.80 4.84 -34.38
N TYR A 984 -7.74 5.29 -35.04
CA TYR A 984 -7.65 5.23 -36.50
C TYR A 984 -7.12 3.87 -36.92
N LYS A 985 -7.76 3.25 -37.91
CA LYS A 985 -7.28 2.04 -38.55
C LYS A 985 -6.62 2.39 -39.88
N ILE A 986 -5.43 1.86 -40.10
CA ILE A 986 -4.76 1.86 -41.40
C ILE A 986 -4.76 0.45 -41.97
N GLU A 987 -5.23 0.33 -43.21
CA GLU A 987 -5.27 -0.91 -43.97
C GLU A 987 -4.49 -0.71 -45.27
N ALA A 988 -3.48 -1.57 -45.48
CA ALA A 988 -2.68 -1.59 -46.69
C ALA A 988 -3.05 -2.81 -47.54
N GLU A 989 -3.29 -2.60 -48.83
CA GLU A 989 -3.54 -3.63 -49.82
C GLU A 989 -2.24 -3.86 -50.61
N GLN A 990 -1.68 -5.07 -50.52
CA GLN A 990 -0.43 -5.41 -51.21
C GLN A 990 -0.60 -5.35 -52.72
N SER A 991 0.43 -4.86 -53.40
CA SER A 991 0.45 -4.82 -54.85
C SER A 991 0.63 -6.22 -55.45
N PRO A 992 -0.05 -6.57 -56.55
CA PRO A 992 0.10 -7.87 -57.22
C PRO A 992 1.55 -8.18 -57.65
N CYS A 993 2.38 -7.15 -57.82
CA CYS A 993 3.77 -7.28 -58.25
C CYS A 993 4.72 -7.81 -57.15
N VAL A 994 4.27 -7.87 -55.88
CA VAL A 994 4.96 -8.50 -54.74
C VAL A 994 5.07 -10.03 -54.91
N SER A 995 4.35 -10.65 -55.86
CA SER A 995 4.33 -12.11 -56.05
C SER A 995 5.51 -12.70 -56.86
N THR A 996 6.37 -11.89 -57.48
CA THR A 996 7.49 -12.35 -58.32
C THR A 996 8.86 -11.81 -57.84
N GLN A 997 9.96 -12.17 -58.51
CA GLN A 997 11.39 -12.01 -58.13
C GLN A 997 11.85 -10.69 -57.45
N PHE A 998 11.03 -9.63 -57.45
CA PHE A 998 11.22 -8.37 -56.72
C PHE A 998 11.40 -8.53 -55.20
N ASN A 999 10.71 -9.51 -54.61
CA ASN A 999 10.78 -9.81 -53.19
C ASN A 999 12.22 -10.01 -52.64
N LYS A 1000 13.17 -10.52 -53.45
CA LYS A 1000 14.55 -10.77 -52.96
C LYS A 1000 15.44 -9.52 -52.88
N LYS A 1001 14.97 -8.34 -53.32
CA LYS A 1001 15.81 -7.14 -53.46
C LYS A 1001 15.45 -5.98 -52.51
N GLU A 1002 14.28 -5.99 -51.86
CA GLU A 1002 13.92 -4.97 -50.86
C GLU A 1002 14.79 -5.09 -49.60
N LEU A 1003 15.27 -3.95 -49.10
CA LEU A 1003 16.16 -3.88 -47.95
C LEU A 1003 15.45 -4.00 -46.59
N PHE A 1004 14.23 -3.47 -46.48
CA PHE A 1004 13.43 -3.43 -45.25
C PHE A 1004 11.92 -3.42 -45.55
N GLN A 1005 11.10 -3.90 -44.62
CA GLN A 1005 9.64 -3.79 -44.76
C GLN A 1005 9.20 -2.32 -44.61
N PRO A 1006 8.20 -1.84 -45.36
CA PRO A 1006 7.71 -0.47 -45.24
C PRO A 1006 7.27 -0.13 -43.81
N LEU A 1007 7.88 0.91 -43.26
CA LEU A 1007 7.73 1.40 -41.90
C LEU A 1007 6.78 2.59 -41.89
N LEU A 1008 5.80 2.57 -40.98
CA LEU A 1008 4.96 3.73 -40.68
C LEU A 1008 5.38 4.33 -39.34
N LYS A 1009 5.62 5.64 -39.33
CA LYS A 1009 5.81 6.44 -38.11
C LYS A 1009 4.61 7.36 -37.99
N HIS A 1010 3.98 7.34 -36.83
CA HIS A 1010 2.87 8.22 -36.49
C HIS A 1010 3.32 9.21 -35.42
N VAL A 1011 3.10 10.49 -35.70
CA VAL A 1011 3.60 11.61 -34.90
C VAL A 1011 2.43 12.34 -34.28
N VAL A 1012 2.42 12.41 -32.95
CA VAL A 1012 1.43 13.18 -32.21
C VAL A 1012 2.15 14.25 -31.42
N GLU A 1013 1.96 15.50 -31.83
CA GLU A 1013 2.54 16.67 -31.19
C GLU A 1013 1.47 17.44 -30.42
N SER A 1014 1.81 17.84 -29.19
CA SER A 1014 0.96 18.66 -28.35
C SER A 1014 1.79 19.68 -27.56
N THR A 1015 1.14 20.68 -26.99
CA THR A 1015 1.76 21.65 -26.05
C THR A 1015 2.40 20.99 -24.81
N LYS A 1016 2.14 19.69 -24.59
CA LYS A 1016 2.58 18.92 -23.42
C LYS A 1016 3.54 17.79 -23.79
N GLY A 1017 4.02 17.75 -25.02
CA GLY A 1017 4.98 16.74 -25.44
C GLY A 1017 4.64 16.09 -26.78
N LEU A 1018 5.57 15.24 -27.17
CA LEU A 1018 5.63 14.53 -28.44
C LEU A 1018 5.49 13.03 -28.15
N GLU A 1019 4.68 12.32 -28.94
CA GLU A 1019 4.63 10.85 -28.99
C GLU A 1019 4.99 10.38 -30.41
N LEU A 1020 5.96 9.47 -30.50
CA LEU A 1020 6.45 8.91 -31.76
C LEU A 1020 6.20 7.41 -31.80
N THR A 1021 5.14 6.97 -32.46
CA THR A 1021 4.82 5.53 -32.57
C THR A 1021 5.33 4.95 -33.88
N TYR A 1022 6.10 3.87 -33.81
CA TYR A 1022 6.66 3.18 -34.97
C TYR A 1022 5.95 1.85 -35.22
N HIS A 1023 5.62 1.59 -36.48
CA HIS A 1023 5.02 0.35 -36.99
C HIS A 1023 5.91 -0.21 -38.10
N PRO A 1024 6.83 -1.12 -37.79
CA PRO A 1024 7.87 -1.61 -38.73
C PRO A 1024 7.37 -2.49 -39.86
N SER A 1025 6.07 -2.73 -39.90
CA SER A 1025 5.40 -3.41 -40.99
C SER A 1025 4.04 -2.79 -41.23
N LEU A 1026 3.80 -2.40 -42.48
CA LEU A 1026 2.47 -2.05 -42.99
C LEU A 1026 1.63 -3.29 -43.38
N ASN A 1027 2.14 -4.51 -43.18
CA ASN A 1027 1.40 -5.74 -43.47
C ASN A 1027 0.37 -6.05 -42.38
N GLY A 1028 -0.90 -5.75 -42.66
CA GLY A 1028 -2.02 -6.06 -41.78
C GLY A 1028 -2.78 -4.81 -41.33
N LYS A 1029 -3.55 -4.95 -40.25
CA LYS A 1029 -4.34 -3.85 -39.68
C LYS A 1029 -3.52 -3.14 -38.63
N ILE A 1030 -3.26 -1.85 -38.82
CA ILE A 1030 -2.59 -1.01 -37.84
C ILE A 1030 -3.63 -0.14 -37.14
N MET A 1031 -3.59 -0.12 -35.81
CA MET A 1031 -4.41 0.76 -35.00
C MET A 1031 -3.53 1.89 -34.47
N LEU A 1032 -3.88 3.12 -34.83
CA LEU A 1032 -3.22 4.34 -34.37
C LEU A 1032 -4.05 4.97 -33.28
N GLU A 1033 -3.39 5.27 -32.17
CA GLU A 1033 -3.96 5.97 -31.03
C GLU A 1033 -3.31 7.35 -30.96
N SER A 1034 -4.11 8.41 -30.90
CA SER A 1034 -3.61 9.76 -30.95
C SER A 1034 -4.16 10.60 -29.79
N HIS A 1035 -3.74 10.34 -28.54
CA HIS A 1035 -4.30 11.01 -27.36
C HIS A 1035 -3.25 11.46 -26.32
N LEU A 1036 -2.99 12.77 -26.24
CA LEU A 1036 -2.07 13.40 -25.27
C LEU A 1036 -2.72 14.46 -24.34
N SER A 1037 -4.04 14.64 -24.35
CA SER A 1037 -4.70 15.78 -23.66
C SER A 1037 -5.17 15.50 -22.22
N HIS A 1038 -5.22 16.53 -21.38
CA HIS A 1038 -5.72 16.49 -19.99
C HIS A 1038 -7.16 15.99 -19.84
N SER A 1039 -7.42 15.39 -18.69
CA SER A 1039 -8.70 14.88 -18.20
C SER A 1039 -9.70 15.96 -17.79
N PRO A 1040 -11.02 15.69 -17.81
CA PRO A 1040 -11.75 14.88 -18.79
C PRO A 1040 -12.06 15.67 -20.07
N TYR A 1041 -11.52 16.90 -20.20
CA TYR A 1041 -11.81 17.83 -21.28
C TYR A 1041 -10.54 18.13 -22.07
N LEU A 1042 -10.62 17.99 -23.40
CA LEU A 1042 -9.57 18.43 -24.31
C LEU A 1042 -9.44 19.96 -24.22
N THR A 1043 -8.42 20.45 -23.52
CA THR A 1043 -8.13 21.88 -23.47
C THR A 1043 -7.56 22.32 -24.82
N SER A 1044 -8.20 23.28 -25.49
CA SER A 1044 -7.61 23.93 -26.66
C SER A 1044 -6.45 24.83 -26.20
N GLY A 1045 -5.22 24.31 -26.21
CA GLY A 1045 -4.12 25.20 -26.62
C GLY A 1045 -4.48 25.68 -28.04
N ARG A 1046 -4.28 26.96 -28.36
CA ARG A 1046 -4.55 27.50 -29.70
C ARG A 1046 -4.00 26.53 -30.74
N ALA A 1047 -4.88 25.76 -31.37
CA ALA A 1047 -4.49 24.86 -32.44
C ALA A 1047 -3.89 25.75 -33.52
N SER A 1048 -2.62 25.53 -33.84
CA SER A 1048 -2.05 26.12 -35.04
C SER A 1048 -2.91 25.68 -36.23
N ASN A 1049 -3.04 26.53 -37.26
CA ASN A 1049 -3.87 26.28 -38.44
C ASN A 1049 -3.46 25.03 -39.26
N ASP A 1050 -2.49 24.25 -38.80
CA ASP A 1050 -2.00 22.99 -39.37
C ASP A 1050 -2.47 21.73 -38.61
N ALA A 1051 -3.52 21.82 -37.80
CA ALA A 1051 -4.04 20.70 -37.01
C ALA A 1051 -4.56 19.53 -37.89
N GLY A 1052 -3.87 18.38 -37.82
CA GLY A 1052 -4.22 17.16 -38.55
C GLY A 1052 -3.36 15.98 -38.12
N LEU A 1053 -3.80 14.75 -38.39
CA LEU A 1053 -3.02 13.54 -38.10
C LEU A 1053 -1.76 13.50 -38.99
N SER A 1054 -0.57 13.39 -38.40
CA SER A 1054 0.72 13.36 -39.12
C SER A 1054 1.27 11.94 -39.19
N LEU A 1055 1.52 11.47 -40.41
CA LEU A 1055 2.01 10.12 -40.70
C LEU A 1055 3.22 10.21 -41.63
N GLU A 1056 4.30 9.56 -41.26
CA GLU A 1056 5.50 9.41 -42.10
C GLU A 1056 5.62 7.96 -42.54
N ILE A 1057 5.78 7.72 -43.84
CA ILE A 1057 5.97 6.39 -44.40
C ILE A 1057 7.38 6.31 -44.99
N PHE A 1058 8.12 5.28 -44.57
CA PHE A 1058 9.44 4.95 -45.06
C PHE A 1058 9.37 3.66 -45.87
N ALA A 1059 9.89 3.68 -47.09
CA ALA A 1059 9.88 2.53 -47.99
C ALA A 1059 11.12 2.55 -48.89
N ASP A 1060 11.60 1.37 -49.26
CA ASP A 1060 12.72 1.23 -50.19
C ASP A 1060 12.33 1.69 -51.60
N THR A 1061 13.29 2.31 -52.31
CA THR A 1061 13.10 2.86 -53.66
C THR A 1061 14.00 2.12 -54.63
N PHE A 1062 13.58 0.93 -55.07
CA PHE A 1062 14.38 0.18 -56.04
C PHE A 1062 14.30 0.82 -57.43
N ASN A 1063 15.48 1.11 -58.01
CA ASN A 1063 15.67 2.05 -59.13
C ASN A 1063 15.28 1.52 -60.54
N THR A 1064 14.49 0.45 -60.64
CA THR A 1064 14.10 -0.11 -61.95
C THR A 1064 12.76 -0.83 -61.86
N GLU A 1065 11.72 -0.22 -62.46
CA GLU A 1065 10.36 -0.73 -62.70
C GLU A 1065 9.27 -0.34 -61.69
N SER A 1066 8.09 -0.09 -62.25
CA SER A 1066 6.87 0.55 -61.76
C SER A 1066 6.11 -0.19 -60.64
N CYS A 1067 6.80 -0.94 -59.78
CA CYS A 1067 6.20 -1.77 -58.74
C CYS A 1067 6.50 -1.22 -57.34
N PHE A 1068 5.47 -0.72 -56.66
CA PHE A 1068 5.51 -0.36 -55.24
C PHE A 1068 4.82 -1.48 -54.41
N PRO A 1069 5.24 -1.76 -53.16
CA PRO A 1069 4.70 -2.88 -52.36
C PRO A 1069 3.20 -2.80 -52.06
N PHE A 1070 2.58 -1.62 -52.13
CA PHE A 1070 1.14 -1.44 -51.88
C PHE A 1070 0.40 -0.84 -53.07
N GLN A 1071 -0.76 -1.40 -53.41
CA GLN A 1071 -1.66 -0.87 -54.42
C GLN A 1071 -2.57 0.24 -53.85
N LYS A 1072 -2.92 0.12 -52.57
CA LYS A 1072 -3.84 1.02 -51.88
C LYS A 1072 -3.50 1.09 -50.40
N LEU A 1073 -3.54 2.30 -49.84
CA LEU A 1073 -3.42 2.53 -48.41
C LEU A 1073 -4.59 3.41 -47.97
N THR A 1074 -5.38 2.93 -47.01
CA THR A 1074 -6.55 3.65 -46.50
C THR A 1074 -6.47 3.90 -45.01
N ILE A 1075 -7.05 5.02 -44.59
CA ILE A 1075 -7.27 5.37 -43.19
C ILE A 1075 -8.78 5.46 -42.91
N GLY A 1076 -9.24 4.94 -41.78
CA GLY A 1076 -10.61 5.10 -41.30
C GLY A 1076 -10.66 5.05 -39.77
N VAL A 1077 -11.84 5.18 -39.18
CA VAL A 1077 -12.03 5.04 -37.72
C VAL A 1077 -12.49 3.62 -37.38
N ASP A 1078 -11.90 3.01 -36.37
CA ASP A 1078 -12.43 1.79 -35.75
C ASP A 1078 -13.35 2.18 -34.57
N ILE A 1079 -14.66 2.08 -34.80
CA ILE A 1079 -15.68 2.50 -33.82
C ILE A 1079 -15.61 1.64 -32.55
N LEU A 1080 -15.39 0.34 -32.68
CA LEU A 1080 -15.36 -0.57 -31.52
C LEU A 1080 -14.12 -0.31 -30.65
N ALA A 1081 -12.96 -0.14 -31.28
CA ALA A 1081 -11.75 0.21 -30.56
C ALA A 1081 -11.85 1.60 -29.90
N SER A 1082 -12.48 2.57 -30.58
CA SER A 1082 -12.75 3.90 -30.02
C SER A 1082 -13.67 3.84 -28.79
N ILE A 1083 -14.76 3.07 -28.84
CA ILE A 1083 -15.66 2.86 -27.68
C ILE A 1083 -14.93 2.17 -26.52
N ALA A 1084 -14.09 1.17 -26.82
CA ALA A 1084 -13.29 0.50 -25.79
C ALA A 1084 -12.38 1.50 -25.06
N LYS A 1085 -11.77 2.45 -25.79
CA LYS A 1085 -10.97 3.53 -25.19
C LYS A 1085 -11.79 4.42 -24.28
N TRP A 1086 -13.02 4.76 -24.66
CA TRP A 1086 -13.92 5.53 -23.81
C TRP A 1086 -14.24 4.81 -22.50
N GLY A 1087 -14.46 3.49 -22.55
CA GLY A 1087 -14.66 2.67 -21.37
C GLY A 1087 -13.47 2.73 -20.40
N THR A 1088 -12.24 2.64 -20.93
CA THR A 1088 -11.02 2.77 -20.11
C THR A 1088 -10.84 4.18 -19.52
N ARG A 1089 -11.21 5.22 -20.27
CA ARG A 1089 -11.05 6.63 -19.88
C ARG A 1089 -12.11 7.10 -18.87
N TYR A 1090 -13.36 6.72 -19.05
CA TYR A 1090 -14.50 7.17 -18.24
C TYR A 1090 -14.95 6.14 -17.18
N ARG A 1091 -14.12 5.13 -16.89
CA ARG A 1091 -14.43 4.07 -15.90
C ARG A 1091 -14.94 4.61 -14.57
N SER A 1092 -14.31 5.66 -14.04
CA SER A 1092 -14.68 6.24 -12.74
C SER A 1092 -16.02 6.98 -12.80
N ALA A 1093 -16.32 7.60 -13.94
CA ALA A 1093 -17.61 8.23 -14.17
C ALA A 1093 -18.71 7.17 -14.31
N LEU A 1094 -18.45 6.06 -15.00
CA LEU A 1094 -19.38 4.93 -15.11
C LEU A 1094 -19.66 4.27 -13.75
N ILE A 1095 -18.61 4.02 -12.95
CA ILE A 1095 -18.74 3.48 -11.58
C ILE A 1095 -19.47 4.49 -10.68
N GLY A 1096 -19.08 5.76 -10.71
CA GLY A 1096 -19.73 6.83 -9.95
C GLY A 1096 -21.21 6.99 -10.30
N PHE A 1097 -21.55 6.85 -11.58
CA PHE A 1097 -22.94 6.87 -12.05
C PHE A 1097 -23.73 5.66 -11.52
N ALA A 1098 -23.16 4.45 -11.59
CA ALA A 1098 -23.78 3.24 -11.04
C ALA A 1098 -23.97 3.33 -9.51
N LEU A 1099 -22.96 3.83 -8.78
CA LEU A 1099 -23.05 4.11 -7.34
C LEU A 1099 -24.10 5.18 -7.03
N GLY A 1100 -24.21 6.21 -7.87
CA GLY A 1100 -25.26 7.22 -7.76
C GLY A 1100 -26.66 6.62 -7.85
N ILE A 1101 -26.91 5.76 -8.84
CA ILE A 1101 -28.18 5.02 -8.98
C ILE A 1101 -28.43 4.15 -7.74
N TRP A 1102 -27.40 3.45 -7.27
CA TRP A 1102 -27.47 2.61 -6.08
C TRP A 1102 -27.85 3.42 -4.83
N CYS A 1103 -27.22 4.59 -4.62
CA CYS A 1103 -27.51 5.50 -3.52
C CYS A 1103 -28.95 6.04 -3.58
N VAL A 1104 -29.46 6.36 -4.78
CA VAL A 1104 -30.85 6.81 -4.96
C VAL A 1104 -31.84 5.67 -4.63
N ALA A 1105 -31.57 4.45 -5.08
CA ALA A 1105 -32.37 3.27 -4.76
C ALA A 1105 -32.36 2.97 -3.26
N PHE A 1106 -31.18 3.03 -2.63
CA PHE A 1106 -31.01 2.82 -1.20
C PHE A 1106 -31.71 3.90 -0.36
N ARG A 1107 -31.61 5.19 -0.77
CA ARG A 1107 -32.35 6.28 -0.14
C ARG A 1107 -33.86 6.07 -0.20
N ARG A 1108 -34.40 5.56 -1.31
CA ARG A 1108 -35.83 5.22 -1.39
C ARG A 1108 -36.21 4.09 -0.45
N GLN A 1109 -35.36 3.06 -0.34
CA GLN A 1109 -35.59 1.94 0.58
C GLN A 1109 -35.60 2.41 2.04
N LEU A 1110 -34.65 3.28 2.43
CA LEU A 1110 -34.62 3.91 3.75
C LEU A 1110 -35.88 4.77 4.00
N LYS A 1111 -36.29 5.59 3.03
CA LYS A 1111 -37.49 6.40 3.14
C LYS A 1111 -38.77 5.56 3.26
N ALA A 1112 -38.83 4.42 2.55
CA ALA A 1112 -39.92 3.47 2.70
C ALA A 1112 -39.94 2.88 4.11
N LEU A 1113 -38.78 2.42 4.61
CA LEU A 1113 -38.63 1.91 5.97
C LEU A 1113 -39.06 2.92 7.04
N ASP A 1114 -38.65 4.19 6.93
CA ASP A 1114 -39.04 5.26 7.86
C ASP A 1114 -40.56 5.54 7.84
N SER A 1115 -41.21 5.37 6.69
CA SER A 1115 -42.64 5.68 6.51
C SER A 1115 -43.58 4.51 6.82
N SER A 1116 -43.16 3.27 6.57
CA SER A 1116 -44.01 2.07 6.66
C SER A 1116 -43.52 1.04 7.68
N GLY A 1117 -42.39 1.28 8.36
CA GLY A 1117 -41.81 0.37 9.37
C GLY A 1117 -41.33 -0.97 8.80
N THR A 1118 -41.33 -1.14 7.47
CA THR A 1118 -41.02 -2.39 6.78
C THR A 1118 -40.08 -2.13 5.61
N SER A 1119 -39.02 -2.94 5.50
CA SER A 1119 -38.05 -2.79 4.40
C SER A 1119 -38.65 -3.34 3.09
N GLU A 1120 -38.79 -2.50 2.07
CA GLU A 1120 -39.03 -2.98 0.71
C GLU A 1120 -37.82 -3.75 0.17
N ASN A 1121 -38.04 -4.67 -0.76
CA ASN A 1121 -36.94 -5.36 -1.47
C ASN A 1121 -36.15 -4.35 -2.32
N PHE A 1122 -34.82 -4.31 -2.16
CA PHE A 1122 -33.91 -3.42 -2.89
C PHE A 1122 -34.13 -3.51 -4.42
N ILE A 1123 -34.40 -4.70 -4.96
CA ILE A 1123 -34.69 -4.91 -6.39
C ILE A 1123 -35.93 -4.12 -6.83
N LYS A 1124 -36.96 -4.06 -5.98
CA LYS A 1124 -38.19 -3.30 -6.24
C LYS A 1124 -37.92 -1.79 -6.21
N SER A 1125 -37.13 -1.31 -5.25
CA SER A 1125 -36.73 0.10 -5.17
C SER A 1125 -35.88 0.51 -6.38
N LEU A 1126 -34.93 -0.34 -6.79
CA LEU A 1126 -34.10 -0.13 -7.98
C LEU A 1126 -34.96 -0.06 -9.26
N THR A 1127 -35.93 -0.97 -9.42
CA THR A 1127 -36.86 -0.97 -10.56
C THR A 1127 -37.66 0.34 -10.67
N MET A 1128 -38.10 0.89 -9.52
CA MET A 1128 -38.83 2.15 -9.49
C MET A 1128 -37.94 3.36 -9.83
N VAL A 1129 -36.67 3.36 -9.41
CA VAL A 1129 -35.70 4.39 -9.79
C VAL A 1129 -35.49 4.38 -11.31
N PHE A 1130 -35.30 3.20 -11.91
CA PHE A 1130 -35.15 3.05 -13.36
C PHE A 1130 -36.39 3.51 -14.14
N ARG A 1131 -37.61 3.16 -13.68
CA ARG A 1131 -38.85 3.53 -14.40
C ARG A 1131 -39.23 5.00 -14.33
N ARG A 1132 -38.91 5.71 -13.24
CA ARG A 1132 -39.50 7.04 -12.97
C ARG A 1132 -38.46 8.14 -12.81
N GLU A 1133 -37.40 7.90 -12.04
CA GLU A 1133 -36.42 8.96 -11.73
C GLU A 1133 -35.36 9.07 -12.83
N MET A 1134 -34.95 7.96 -13.44
CA MET A 1134 -33.95 7.98 -14.51
C MET A 1134 -34.42 8.71 -15.77
N ILE A 1135 -35.72 8.69 -16.08
CA ILE A 1135 -36.29 9.48 -17.19
C ILE A 1135 -36.14 10.98 -16.88
N VAL A 1136 -36.43 11.39 -15.65
CA VAL A 1136 -36.28 12.78 -15.20
C VAL A 1136 -34.81 13.18 -15.18
N PHE A 1137 -33.92 12.35 -14.63
CA PHE A 1137 -32.48 12.60 -14.64
C PHE A 1137 -31.93 12.69 -16.07
N SER A 1138 -32.37 11.83 -16.99
CA SER A 1138 -31.96 11.89 -18.40
C SER A 1138 -32.44 13.20 -19.05
N PHE A 1139 -33.67 13.64 -18.77
CA PHE A 1139 -34.19 14.90 -19.31
C PHE A 1139 -33.47 16.12 -18.72
N VAL A 1140 -33.24 16.15 -17.41
CA VAL A 1140 -32.49 17.22 -16.71
C VAL A 1140 -31.04 17.26 -17.19
N LEU A 1141 -30.40 16.11 -17.41
CA LEU A 1141 -29.04 16.04 -17.93
C LEU A 1141 -28.96 16.55 -19.37
N VAL A 1142 -29.89 16.13 -20.25
CA VAL A 1142 -29.97 16.64 -21.63
C VAL A 1142 -30.18 18.16 -21.64
N ILE A 1143 -31.08 18.68 -20.81
CA ILE A 1143 -31.29 20.14 -20.67
C ILE A 1143 -30.04 20.82 -20.11
N SER A 1144 -29.40 20.26 -19.08
CA SER A 1144 -28.20 20.85 -18.47
C SER A 1144 -27.04 20.90 -19.48
N ILE A 1145 -26.89 19.88 -20.33
CA ILE A 1145 -25.90 19.84 -21.40
C ILE A 1145 -26.26 20.85 -22.50
N LEU A 1146 -27.53 20.96 -22.90
CA LEU A 1146 -27.99 21.95 -23.88
C LEU A 1146 -27.78 23.39 -23.37
N VAL A 1147 -28.13 23.68 -22.11
CA VAL A 1147 -27.92 24.97 -21.45
C VAL A 1147 -26.42 25.27 -21.28
N SER A 1148 -25.62 24.30 -20.84
CA SER A 1148 -24.16 24.45 -20.72
C SER A 1148 -23.50 24.67 -22.09
N SER A 1149 -24.00 24.04 -23.15
CA SER A 1149 -23.52 24.24 -24.53
C SER A 1149 -23.87 25.62 -25.09
N SER A 1150 -24.88 26.28 -24.51
CA SER A 1150 -25.33 27.62 -24.89
C SER A 1150 -24.56 28.73 -24.16
N TYR A 1151 -23.98 28.43 -22.99
CA TYR A 1151 -23.32 29.41 -22.11
C TYR A 1151 -21.78 29.35 -22.07
N SER A 1152 -21.13 28.27 -22.50
CA SER A 1152 -19.66 28.14 -22.44
C SER A 1152 -19.02 28.30 -23.82
N SER A 1153 -18.30 29.40 -24.03
CA SER A 1153 -17.37 29.62 -25.14
C SER A 1153 -16.00 28.91 -24.97
N LEU A 1154 -15.79 28.15 -23.89
CA LEU A 1154 -14.45 27.67 -23.49
C LEU A 1154 -14.26 26.16 -23.27
N THR A 1155 -15.29 25.31 -23.38
CA THR A 1155 -15.13 23.89 -23.06
C THR A 1155 -15.60 23.00 -24.22
N LEU A 1156 -14.64 22.52 -25.02
CA LEU A 1156 -14.87 21.57 -26.11
C LEU A 1156 -14.96 20.15 -25.54
N TYR A 1157 -16.18 19.62 -25.55
CA TYR A 1157 -16.49 18.31 -25.02
C TYR A 1157 -16.01 17.18 -25.97
N PHE A 1158 -15.16 16.31 -25.42
CA PHE A 1158 -14.90 14.90 -25.76
C PHE A 1158 -14.05 14.49 -26.99
N ILE A 1159 -13.96 15.23 -28.11
CA ILE A 1159 -13.28 14.71 -29.34
C ILE A 1159 -12.30 15.68 -30.02
N GLY A 1160 -12.16 16.93 -29.55
CA GLY A 1160 -11.02 17.77 -29.93
C GLY A 1160 -11.17 18.45 -31.30
N LEU A 1161 -12.40 18.64 -31.78
CA LEU A 1161 -12.68 19.44 -32.97
C LEU A 1161 -13.24 20.81 -32.55
N HIS A 1162 -12.62 21.89 -32.99
CA HIS A 1162 -13.19 23.24 -32.87
C HIS A 1162 -14.52 23.38 -33.64
N ASP A 1163 -14.75 22.54 -34.65
CA ASP A 1163 -15.86 22.68 -35.60
C ASP A 1163 -17.13 21.87 -35.27
N ILE A 1164 -17.05 20.82 -34.45
CA ILE A 1164 -18.21 19.95 -34.18
C ILE A 1164 -18.39 19.76 -32.67
N ARG A 1165 -19.42 20.39 -32.12
CA ARG A 1165 -19.84 20.22 -30.73
C ARG A 1165 -20.49 18.84 -30.57
N LEU A 1166 -19.71 17.82 -30.20
CA LEU A 1166 -20.18 16.44 -29.98
C LEU A 1166 -20.82 16.24 -28.59
N TRP A 1167 -21.63 17.20 -28.15
CA TRP A 1167 -22.31 17.22 -26.85
C TRP A 1167 -23.28 16.04 -26.65
N PHE A 1168 -23.72 15.39 -27.73
CA PHE A 1168 -24.67 14.28 -27.71
C PHE A 1168 -24.06 12.92 -27.34
N ILE A 1169 -22.72 12.80 -27.27
CA ILE A 1169 -22.03 11.55 -26.94
C ILE A 1169 -22.21 11.17 -25.47
N ALA A 1170 -22.18 12.13 -24.55
CA ALA A 1170 -22.44 11.87 -23.13
C ALA A 1170 -23.87 11.32 -22.90
N PRO A 1171 -24.93 11.90 -23.50
CA PRO A 1171 -26.26 11.30 -23.53
C PRO A 1171 -26.29 9.89 -24.15
N LEU A 1172 -25.59 9.64 -25.26
CA LEU A 1172 -25.53 8.31 -25.89
C LEU A 1172 -24.86 7.25 -25.01
N LEU A 1173 -23.75 7.60 -24.35
CA LEU A 1173 -23.07 6.71 -23.39
C LEU A 1173 -23.98 6.39 -22.20
N LEU A 1174 -24.73 7.38 -21.74
CA LEU A 1174 -25.67 7.21 -20.64
C LEU A 1174 -26.87 6.34 -21.05
N LEU A 1175 -27.39 6.52 -22.27
CA LEU A 1175 -28.43 5.65 -22.87
C LEU A 1175 -27.92 4.21 -23.12
N ALA A 1176 -26.67 4.05 -23.56
CA ALA A 1176 -26.05 2.73 -23.74
C ALA A 1176 -25.83 2.03 -22.39
N SER A 1177 -25.37 2.78 -21.36
CA SER A 1177 -25.26 2.27 -20.00
C SER A 1177 -26.62 1.89 -19.41
N TYR A 1178 -27.66 2.67 -19.73
CA TYR A 1178 -29.05 2.38 -19.38
C TYR A 1178 -29.52 1.07 -20.02
N GLY A 1179 -29.30 0.88 -21.33
CA GLY A 1179 -29.66 -0.36 -22.03
C GLY A 1179 -28.91 -1.58 -21.51
N LEU A 1180 -27.62 -1.45 -21.17
CA LEU A 1180 -26.83 -2.53 -20.58
C LEU A 1180 -27.30 -2.89 -19.16
N LEU A 1181 -27.63 -1.89 -18.34
CA LEU A 1181 -28.18 -2.09 -17.00
C LEU A 1181 -29.57 -2.72 -17.04
N GLU A 1182 -30.44 -2.27 -17.95
CA GLU A 1182 -31.78 -2.83 -18.17
C GLU A 1182 -31.70 -4.28 -18.65
N TYR A 1183 -30.78 -4.59 -19.58
CA TYR A 1183 -30.53 -5.96 -20.05
C TYR A 1183 -29.97 -6.87 -18.94
N ALA A 1184 -28.98 -6.41 -18.18
CA ALA A 1184 -28.44 -7.15 -17.05
C ALA A 1184 -29.51 -7.40 -15.97
N PHE A 1185 -30.36 -6.41 -15.72
CA PHE A 1185 -31.47 -6.50 -14.78
C PHE A 1185 -32.55 -7.49 -15.24
N HIS A 1186 -32.93 -7.47 -16.53
CA HIS A 1186 -33.86 -8.43 -17.10
C HIS A 1186 -33.33 -9.87 -17.01
N ASN A 1187 -32.02 -10.07 -17.23
CA ASN A 1187 -31.38 -11.37 -17.07
C ASN A 1187 -31.30 -11.84 -15.62
N LEU A 1188 -31.13 -10.93 -14.65
CA LEU A 1188 -31.18 -11.27 -13.23
C LEU A 1188 -32.59 -11.70 -12.81
N GLN A 1189 -33.63 -10.98 -13.22
CA GLN A 1189 -35.03 -11.37 -12.98
C GLN A 1189 -35.41 -12.69 -13.67
N ALA A 1190 -34.82 -13.00 -14.83
CA ALA A 1190 -35.02 -14.27 -15.52
C ALA A 1190 -34.28 -15.45 -14.88
N ARG A 1191 -33.28 -15.20 -14.02
CA ARG A 1191 -32.56 -16.24 -13.25
C ARG A 1191 -33.15 -16.46 -11.85
N GLU A 1192 -33.84 -15.47 -11.29
CA GLU A 1192 -34.59 -15.59 -10.02
C GLU A 1192 -35.97 -16.24 -10.19
N LYS A 1193 -36.54 -16.23 -11.41
CA LYS A 1193 -37.70 -17.03 -11.78
C LYS A 1193 -37.27 -18.41 -12.25
#